data_AF-A0A353CSW4-F1
#
_entry.id   AF-A0A353CSW4-F1
#
_cell.length_a   1.000
_cell.length_b   1.000
_cell.length_c   1.000
_cell.angle_alpha   90.00
_cell.angle_beta   90.00
_cell.angle_gamma   90.00
#
_symmetry.space_group_name_H-M   'P 1'
#
loop_
_entity.id
_entity.type
_entity.pdbx_description
1 polymer ?
#
loop_
_entity_poly.entity_id
_entity_poly.type
_entity_poly.pdbx_seq_one_letter_code
_entity_poly.pdbx_strand_id
1 'polypeptide(L)'
;MRAAEGGTGGGAAIAERTAAGVTLRKAVPVFKTRKDWPVFTLETEHGYEVTATDDHKFFTPGGLKELKDLRPGDELLIQSAPGSWSANYDLPPFLPENKLKARQGRGEAALPRRWSRELGELLGWVTGDGWISEETPAGRNIPNYTVGLMFGNEEKKILAPKFRALIKSWTGLDGSETERNGTLSQYYKSGLYYFLASLGITGAAGNEKRVPEALWRAPREAVLGFLSALFTADGTVNVSGRINYGSIRLANSSRELLKEVQRLLLNEGIVSQLYLRRRAGQKLMPDSSRRPKLYSFKDQYELVITRRNRARFLSEIGFLTPSKQKKAELFEAGLERGAYRESFVTRVKSVVPAGTADVYCTTEKETHSLIANGFVAANCGEQPLLPWESCNLGSINLANYVTGDVGSGAMDYDRLGATVRTAVRFLDDVIEINNYPLPEIERIAKGNRKIGLGVMGWAETLVKLGLAYDGPAGLKKAEEVMKFIDEAALSASQELARERGVFQNWKDSIYDKDGKHFRGLSAKPRNASRTTIAPTGTIAIAAGLQGSGIEPFFAIAYTRYNARALDALKHGKGADAKDTFFEVNSLFRQLAERENFFGLDEKVLWKKIEANHKAVRGIPEIPAKIQELFPTAHDVSVENHIKAQAAFQKYTDNAVSKTINMPGSAKVEDVKNCYRLAYRLGCKGVTVYRDGCKAQQVLNIGADTHPKGKKRRAPAQSFGVSSEYFQIKTGYGPLHIHINFNEHGPYQVFTNMPPLGTEISGLTSLIGILLSKYLEEGGDPVKIIKHLNSVKGDRPMGLGENRINSVAHGIAVALRSHLKRTGIIGSDQELNGQQKLELWEVSKTQYCPKCYSSNVSYESGCSGPTCHDCGYSECS
;
A
#
# COMPACT_ATOMS: atom_id res chain seq x y z
N MET A 1 -15.69 13.67 -25.41
CA MET A 1 -16.00 14.71 -24.38
C MET A 1 -16.53 15.95 -25.09
N ARG A 2 -17.83 16.24 -24.99
CA ARG A 2 -18.45 17.57 -25.23
C ARG A 2 -19.95 17.53 -24.85
N ALA A 3 -20.39 18.57 -24.12
CA ALA A 3 -21.72 19.23 -24.07
C ALA A 3 -22.99 18.39 -23.73
N ALA A 4 -24.01 18.85 -22.98
CA ALA A 4 -24.36 20.14 -22.35
C ALA A 4 -25.54 19.90 -21.35
N GLU A 5 -25.53 20.50 -20.14
CA GLU A 5 -26.43 21.60 -19.63
C GLU A 5 -27.85 21.14 -19.20
N GLY A 6 -28.51 21.57 -18.12
CA GLY A 6 -28.35 22.59 -17.05
C GLY A 6 -29.30 22.20 -15.88
N GLY A 7 -29.20 22.72 -14.66
CA GLY A 7 -29.69 24.05 -14.25
C GLY A 7 -30.50 23.97 -12.93
N THR A 8 -29.91 24.49 -11.84
CA THR A 8 -30.47 25.20 -10.66
C THR A 8 -31.72 24.70 -9.90
N GLY A 9 -31.57 24.54 -8.57
CA GLY A 9 -32.68 24.62 -7.62
C GLY A 9 -32.25 24.31 -6.18
N GLY A 10 -32.21 25.34 -5.32
CA GLY A 10 -31.80 25.21 -3.93
C GLY A 10 -32.73 24.30 -3.12
N GLY A 11 -32.15 23.22 -2.60
CA GLY A 11 -32.68 22.40 -1.53
C GLY A 11 -31.48 21.78 -0.83
N ALA A 12 -31.38 21.94 0.48
CA ALA A 12 -30.30 21.36 1.27
C ALA A 12 -30.26 19.83 1.06
N ALA A 13 -29.33 19.36 0.23
CA ALA A 13 -28.95 17.96 0.21
C ALA A 13 -27.83 17.80 1.25
N ILE A 14 -28.22 17.30 2.42
CA ILE A 14 -27.31 16.70 3.39
C ILE A 14 -26.41 15.75 2.60
N ALA A 15 -25.09 15.87 2.74
CA ALA A 15 -24.19 14.83 2.29
C ALA A 15 -24.60 13.51 2.99
N GLU A 16 -25.33 12.63 2.32
CA GLU A 16 -25.45 11.24 2.76
C GLU A 16 -24.01 10.73 2.88
N ARG A 17 -23.62 10.25 4.06
CA ARG A 17 -22.31 9.62 4.32
C ARG A 17 -21.98 8.64 3.19
N THR A 18 -21.06 9.02 2.32
CA THR A 18 -20.41 8.09 1.39
C THR A 18 -18.97 7.86 1.85
N ALA A 19 -18.83 6.97 2.82
CA ALA A 19 -17.55 6.36 3.20
C ALA A 19 -17.70 4.87 3.50
N ALA A 20 -18.67 4.19 2.88
CA ALA A 20 -18.80 2.74 2.96
C ALA A 20 -17.99 2.09 1.83
N GLY A 21 -16.93 1.35 2.16
CA GLY A 21 -16.12 0.66 1.16
C GLY A 21 -14.97 -0.14 1.77
N VAL A 22 -14.56 -1.20 1.09
CA VAL A 22 -13.32 -1.94 1.36
C VAL A 22 -12.25 -1.37 0.44
N THR A 23 -11.09 -1.01 0.98
CA THR A 23 -9.94 -0.57 0.17
C THR A 23 -8.82 -1.59 0.29
N LEU A 24 -8.17 -1.87 -0.84
CA LEU A 24 -7.05 -2.80 -0.89
C LEU A 24 -5.76 -2.07 -0.59
N ARG A 25 -5.03 -2.58 0.40
CA ARG A 25 -3.72 -2.07 0.80
C ARG A 25 -2.70 -3.19 0.69
N LYS A 26 -1.44 -2.82 0.47
CA LYS A 26 -0.34 -3.78 0.43
C LYS A 26 -0.26 -4.47 1.79
N ALA A 27 -0.45 -5.78 1.80
CA ALA A 27 -0.40 -6.56 3.03
C ALA A 27 0.96 -6.37 3.73
N VAL A 28 0.91 -6.03 5.01
CA VAL A 28 2.08 -6.12 5.90
C VAL A 28 2.26 -7.60 6.25
N PRO A 29 3.50 -8.13 6.32
CA PRO A 29 3.73 -9.52 6.71
C PRO A 29 2.97 -9.88 7.99
N VAL A 30 2.39 -11.08 8.01
CA VAL A 30 1.81 -11.64 9.24
C VAL A 30 2.94 -12.17 10.12
N PHE A 31 2.88 -11.89 11.41
CA PHE A 31 3.86 -12.35 12.38
C PHE A 31 3.18 -13.27 13.39
N LYS A 32 3.80 -14.41 13.68
CA LYS A 32 3.34 -15.27 14.77
C LYS A 32 3.65 -14.59 16.10
N THR A 33 2.63 -14.14 16.82
CA THR A 33 2.77 -13.41 18.08
C THR A 33 2.60 -14.30 19.30
N ARG A 34 1.81 -15.37 19.19
CA ARG A 34 1.63 -16.36 20.25
C ARG A 34 1.66 -17.76 19.66
N LYS A 35 2.31 -18.69 20.35
CA LYS A 35 2.32 -20.12 20.01
C LYS A 35 1.36 -20.82 20.94
N ASP A 36 0.54 -21.72 20.40
CA ASP A 36 -0.34 -22.60 21.19
C ASP A 36 -1.15 -21.83 22.26
N TRP A 37 -1.83 -20.76 21.83
CA TRP A 37 -2.53 -19.83 22.72
C TRP A 37 -4.04 -20.11 22.74
N PRO A 38 -4.74 -19.94 23.88
CA PRO A 38 -6.19 -20.09 23.94
C PRO A 38 -6.92 -19.19 22.94
N VAL A 39 -7.83 -19.79 22.17
CA VAL A 39 -8.67 -19.10 21.20
C VAL A 39 -10.13 -19.41 21.42
N PHE A 40 -10.99 -18.52 20.94
CA PHE A 40 -12.45 -18.62 21.06
C PHE A 40 -13.07 -18.41 19.69
N THR A 41 -14.10 -19.18 19.38
CA THR A 41 -14.91 -19.02 18.17
C THR A 41 -16.11 -18.15 18.49
N LEU A 42 -16.21 -17.03 17.78
CA LEU A 42 -17.37 -16.17 17.74
C LEU A 42 -18.27 -16.61 16.59
N GLU A 43 -19.52 -16.98 16.89
CA GLU A 43 -20.58 -17.25 15.91
C GLU A 43 -21.62 -16.12 15.98
N THR A 44 -22.17 -15.74 14.83
CA THR A 44 -23.18 -14.68 14.73
C THR A 44 -24.56 -15.22 14.39
N GLU A 45 -25.60 -14.41 14.57
CA GLU A 45 -26.98 -14.77 14.20
C GLU A 45 -27.10 -15.10 12.71
N HIS A 46 -26.35 -14.40 11.84
CA HIS A 46 -26.27 -14.70 10.41
C HIS A 46 -25.59 -16.04 10.08
N GLY A 47 -24.82 -16.60 11.01
CA GLY A 47 -24.03 -17.81 10.82
C GLY A 47 -22.57 -17.58 10.43
N TYR A 48 -22.10 -16.32 10.33
CA TYR A 48 -20.68 -16.01 10.18
C TYR A 48 -19.90 -16.41 11.44
N GLU A 49 -18.66 -16.85 11.24
CA GLU A 49 -17.76 -17.25 12.33
C GLU A 49 -16.32 -16.75 12.16
N VAL A 50 -15.69 -16.44 13.29
CA VAL A 50 -14.28 -16.09 13.36
C VAL A 50 -13.68 -16.65 14.65
N THR A 51 -12.47 -17.19 14.54
CA THR A 51 -11.70 -17.68 15.70
C THR A 51 -10.59 -16.68 16.00
N ALA A 52 -10.53 -16.18 17.23
CA ALA A 52 -9.56 -15.18 17.66
C ALA A 52 -9.21 -15.35 19.14
N THR A 53 -8.20 -14.61 19.61
CA THR A 53 -7.88 -14.53 21.04
C THR A 53 -8.92 -13.69 21.78
N ASP A 54 -9.05 -13.93 23.08
CA ASP A 54 -9.98 -13.24 23.97
C ASP A 54 -9.80 -11.71 23.99
N ASP A 55 -8.56 -11.24 23.82
CA ASP A 55 -8.19 -9.83 23.73
C ASP A 55 -8.26 -9.23 22.32
N HIS A 56 -8.64 -10.01 21.30
CA HIS A 56 -8.76 -9.50 19.95
C HIS A 56 -9.97 -8.56 19.81
N LYS A 57 -9.79 -7.43 19.10
CA LYS A 57 -10.79 -6.37 19.02
C LYS A 57 -11.54 -6.38 17.69
N PHE A 58 -12.86 -6.28 17.78
CA PHE A 58 -13.76 -6.15 16.65
C PHE A 58 -14.48 -4.80 16.68
N PHE A 59 -14.80 -4.26 15.51
CA PHE A 59 -15.58 -3.04 15.40
C PHE A 59 -17.07 -3.34 15.59
N THR A 60 -17.71 -2.56 16.46
CA THR A 60 -19.16 -2.47 16.66
C THR A 60 -19.64 -1.10 16.16
N PRO A 61 -20.95 -0.89 15.93
CA PRO A 61 -21.49 0.44 15.67
C PRO A 61 -21.16 1.48 16.76
N GLY A 62 -20.91 1.03 17.99
CA GLY A 62 -20.53 1.86 19.14
C GLY A 62 -19.02 1.97 19.42
N GLY A 63 -18.16 1.42 18.55
CA GLY A 63 -16.70 1.43 18.73
C GLY A 63 -16.07 0.05 18.86
N LEU A 64 -14.80 -0.01 19.25
CA LEU A 64 -14.05 -1.27 19.37
C LEU A 64 -14.42 -2.03 20.65
N LYS A 65 -14.58 -3.35 20.53
CA LYS A 65 -14.85 -4.24 21.66
C LYS A 65 -13.98 -5.49 21.58
N GLU A 66 -13.41 -5.91 22.71
CA GLU A 66 -12.62 -7.15 22.79
C GLU A 66 -13.53 -8.38 22.76
N LEU A 67 -13.02 -9.49 22.22
CA LEU A 67 -13.78 -10.73 22.07
C LEU A 67 -14.35 -11.22 23.40
N LYS A 68 -13.56 -11.11 24.48
CA LYS A 68 -13.97 -11.49 25.84
C LYS A 68 -15.10 -10.65 26.41
N ASP A 69 -15.34 -9.46 25.88
CA ASP A 69 -16.39 -8.55 26.33
C ASP A 69 -17.67 -8.70 25.51
N LEU A 70 -17.60 -9.37 24.35
CA LEU A 70 -18.76 -9.63 23.50
C LEU A 70 -19.72 -10.63 24.17
N ARG A 71 -21.01 -10.32 24.10
CA ARG A 71 -22.12 -11.09 24.64
C ARG A 71 -23.15 -11.35 23.54
N PRO A 72 -23.94 -12.44 23.63
CA PRO A 72 -25.04 -12.66 22.70
C PRO A 72 -25.95 -11.43 22.59
N GLY A 73 -26.29 -11.04 21.38
CA GLY A 73 -27.07 -9.84 21.06
C GLY A 73 -26.23 -8.61 20.70
N ASP A 74 -24.93 -8.56 21.05
CA ASP A 74 -24.05 -7.44 20.68
C ASP A 74 -23.91 -7.30 19.16
N GLU A 75 -23.84 -6.08 18.66
CA GLU A 75 -23.70 -5.79 17.24
C GLU A 75 -22.23 -5.71 16.80
N LEU A 76 -21.93 -6.26 15.62
CA LEU A 76 -20.62 -6.28 14.99
C LEU A 76 -20.71 -5.79 13.54
N LEU A 77 -19.69 -5.07 13.10
CA LEU A 77 -19.55 -4.66 11.71
C LEU A 77 -18.98 -5.80 10.88
N ILE A 78 -19.60 -6.04 9.73
CA ILE A 78 -19.11 -6.96 8.70
C ILE A 78 -18.78 -6.19 7.43
N GLN A 79 -18.01 -6.83 6.56
CA GLN A 79 -17.54 -6.28 5.30
C GLN A 79 -18.69 -5.69 4.46
N SER A 80 -18.60 -4.40 4.13
CA SER A 80 -19.69 -3.64 3.50
C SER A 80 -19.62 -3.49 1.98
N ALA A 81 -18.55 -3.98 1.35
CA ALA A 81 -18.32 -3.91 -0.09
C ALA A 81 -17.43 -5.07 -0.56
N PRO A 82 -17.31 -5.34 -1.88
CA PRO A 82 -16.42 -6.38 -2.37
C PRO A 82 -14.98 -6.19 -1.92
N GLY A 83 -14.35 -7.29 -1.52
CA GLY A 83 -12.92 -7.33 -1.21
C GLY A 83 -12.07 -7.56 -2.46
N SER A 84 -10.80 -7.91 -2.25
CA SER A 84 -9.93 -8.31 -3.36
C SER A 84 -10.18 -9.76 -3.71
N TRP A 85 -10.02 -10.05 -4.99
CA TRP A 85 -9.73 -11.40 -5.45
C TRP A 85 -8.26 -11.51 -5.85
N SER A 86 -7.79 -12.73 -6.06
CA SER A 86 -6.44 -12.95 -6.55
C SER A 86 -6.30 -12.36 -7.96
N ALA A 87 -5.20 -11.67 -8.23
CA ALA A 87 -4.81 -11.29 -9.59
C ALA A 87 -3.99 -12.38 -10.29
N ASN A 88 -3.70 -13.50 -9.60
CA ASN A 88 -3.00 -14.63 -10.17
C ASN A 88 -3.99 -15.55 -10.90
N TYR A 89 -3.86 -15.61 -12.22
CA TYR A 89 -4.68 -16.47 -13.06
C TYR A 89 -4.06 -17.85 -13.26
N ASP A 90 -2.83 -18.12 -12.82
CA ASP A 90 -2.21 -19.42 -13.02
C ASP A 90 -2.79 -20.47 -12.08
N LEU A 91 -3.08 -21.65 -12.61
CA LEU A 91 -3.49 -22.79 -11.82
C LEU A 91 -2.30 -23.37 -11.05
N PRO A 92 -2.53 -24.02 -9.90
CA PRO A 92 -1.50 -24.81 -9.23
C PRO A 92 -0.85 -25.79 -10.23
N PRO A 93 0.48 -25.95 -10.21
CA PRO A 93 1.16 -26.83 -11.15
C PRO A 93 0.65 -28.26 -10.98
N PHE A 94 0.07 -28.79 -12.05
CA PHE A 94 -0.40 -30.16 -12.13
C PHE A 94 0.46 -30.93 -13.12
N LEU A 95 1.12 -31.98 -12.64
CA LEU A 95 1.87 -32.91 -13.48
C LEU A 95 0.96 -34.09 -13.82
N PRO A 96 0.46 -34.18 -15.06
CA PRO A 96 -0.40 -35.29 -15.44
C PRO A 96 0.40 -36.59 -15.49
N GLU A 97 -0.11 -37.62 -14.83
CA GLU A 97 0.45 -38.97 -14.90
C GLU A 97 -0.26 -39.82 -15.97
N ASN A 98 0.42 -40.87 -16.44
CA ASN A 98 -0.17 -41.98 -17.20
C ASN A 98 -0.90 -41.56 -18.50
N LYS A 99 -2.14 -42.02 -18.69
CA LYS A 99 -2.92 -41.88 -19.94
C LYS A 99 -3.17 -40.43 -20.37
N LEU A 100 -3.26 -39.50 -19.42
CA LEU A 100 -3.48 -38.08 -19.72
C LEU A 100 -2.22 -37.44 -20.31
N LYS A 101 -1.03 -37.83 -19.81
CA LYS A 101 0.27 -37.44 -20.38
C LYS A 101 0.44 -37.97 -21.80
N ALA A 102 0.05 -39.22 -22.06
CA ALA A 102 0.09 -39.80 -23.40
C ALA A 102 -0.82 -39.05 -24.40
N ARG A 103 -2.02 -38.64 -23.95
CA ARG A 103 -2.94 -37.82 -24.76
C ARG A 103 -2.43 -36.41 -25.03
N GLN A 104 -1.81 -35.78 -24.04
CA GLN A 104 -1.13 -34.50 -24.24
C GLN A 104 0.01 -34.61 -25.26
N GLY A 105 0.82 -35.68 -25.19
CA GLY A 105 1.87 -35.95 -26.16
C GLY A 105 1.38 -36.17 -27.59
N ARG A 106 0.13 -36.61 -27.77
CA ARG A 106 -0.55 -36.74 -29.08
C ARG A 106 -1.33 -35.49 -29.51
N GLY A 107 -1.35 -34.42 -28.69
CA GLY A 107 -2.15 -33.22 -28.95
C GLY A 107 -3.66 -33.40 -28.77
N GLU A 108 -4.10 -34.53 -28.20
CA GLU A 108 -5.53 -34.87 -28.00
C GLU A 108 -6.12 -34.22 -26.74
N ALA A 109 -5.29 -33.67 -25.85
CA ALA A 109 -5.71 -33.08 -24.58
C ALA A 109 -4.86 -31.84 -24.26
N ALA A 110 -5.51 -30.76 -23.83
CA ALA A 110 -4.87 -29.54 -23.36
C ALA A 110 -5.56 -29.05 -22.08
N LEU A 111 -5.08 -29.53 -20.93
CA LEU A 111 -5.59 -29.07 -19.64
C LEU A 111 -5.38 -27.56 -19.48
N PRO A 112 -6.34 -26.85 -18.88
CA PRO A 112 -6.18 -25.43 -18.62
C PRO A 112 -4.98 -25.23 -17.70
N ARG A 113 -4.17 -24.21 -18.00
CA ARG A 113 -3.09 -23.73 -17.13
C ARG A 113 -3.48 -22.47 -16.35
N ARG A 114 -4.63 -21.89 -16.70
CA ARG A 114 -5.15 -20.66 -16.12
C ARG A 114 -6.59 -20.85 -15.65
N TRP A 115 -6.93 -20.15 -14.58
CA TRP A 115 -8.29 -19.98 -14.11
C TRP A 115 -9.16 -19.32 -15.17
N SER A 116 -10.42 -19.76 -15.23
CA SER A 116 -11.46 -19.15 -16.06
C SER A 116 -12.82 -19.30 -15.37
N ARG A 117 -13.81 -18.54 -15.84
CA ARG A 117 -15.19 -18.66 -15.35
C ARG A 117 -15.74 -20.07 -15.61
N GLU A 118 -15.46 -20.65 -16.77
CA GLU A 118 -15.91 -21.99 -17.17
C GLU A 118 -15.32 -23.09 -16.29
N LEU A 119 -14.05 -22.97 -15.89
CA LEU A 119 -13.46 -23.89 -14.91
C LEU A 119 -14.15 -23.76 -13.56
N GLY A 120 -14.40 -22.54 -13.11
CA GLY A 120 -15.21 -22.28 -11.91
C GLY A 120 -16.58 -22.95 -11.98
N GLU A 121 -17.30 -22.76 -13.10
CA GLU A 121 -18.61 -23.37 -13.33
C GLU A 121 -18.55 -24.91 -13.29
N LEU A 122 -17.54 -25.53 -13.90
CA LEU A 122 -17.38 -26.99 -13.81
C LEU A 122 -17.17 -27.43 -12.37
N LEU A 123 -16.30 -26.75 -11.62
CA LEU A 123 -16.06 -27.06 -10.20
C LEU A 123 -17.32 -26.92 -9.36
N GLY A 124 -18.11 -25.87 -9.59
CA GLY A 124 -19.38 -25.64 -8.90
C GLY A 124 -20.43 -26.69 -9.24
N TRP A 125 -20.50 -27.09 -10.51
CA TRP A 125 -21.43 -28.14 -10.96
C TRP A 125 -21.08 -29.51 -10.38
N VAL A 126 -19.80 -29.88 -10.41
CA VAL A 126 -19.31 -31.13 -9.78
C VAL A 126 -19.61 -31.12 -8.28
N THR A 127 -19.48 -29.96 -7.62
CA THR A 127 -19.76 -29.81 -6.19
C THR A 127 -21.25 -29.92 -5.86
N GLY A 128 -22.15 -29.40 -6.70
CA GLY A 128 -23.60 -29.52 -6.53
C GLY A 128 -24.11 -30.89 -6.99
N ASP A 129 -24.38 -31.00 -8.30
CA ASP A 129 -25.00 -32.14 -8.98
C ASP A 129 -23.99 -33.15 -9.57
N GLY A 130 -22.77 -33.18 -9.04
CA GLY A 130 -21.75 -34.18 -9.37
C GLY A 130 -21.52 -35.24 -8.29
N TRP A 131 -20.90 -36.33 -8.70
CA TRP A 131 -20.41 -37.39 -7.82
C TRP A 131 -19.09 -37.98 -8.31
N ILE A 132 -18.31 -38.54 -7.40
CA ILE A 132 -17.08 -39.27 -7.71
C ILE A 132 -17.20 -40.67 -7.12
N SER A 133 -16.97 -41.71 -7.93
CA SER A 133 -16.82 -43.07 -7.44
C SER A 133 -15.37 -43.52 -7.56
N GLU A 134 -14.97 -44.33 -6.58
CA GLU A 134 -13.71 -45.06 -6.57
C GLU A 134 -14.03 -46.56 -6.64
N GLU A 135 -13.57 -47.22 -7.70
CA GLU A 135 -13.71 -48.67 -7.87
C GLU A 135 -12.33 -49.28 -8.07
N THR A 136 -11.93 -50.20 -7.19
CA THR A 136 -10.69 -50.97 -7.37
C THR A 136 -11.06 -52.36 -7.88
N PRO A 137 -10.87 -52.66 -9.18
CA PRO A 137 -11.21 -53.98 -9.72
C PRO A 137 -10.39 -55.08 -9.04
N ALA A 138 -11.01 -56.23 -8.80
CA ALA A 138 -10.32 -57.40 -8.25
C ALA A 138 -9.07 -57.73 -9.08
N GLY A 139 -7.90 -57.81 -8.42
CA GLY A 139 -6.61 -58.08 -9.06
C GLY A 139 -5.84 -56.84 -9.54
N ARG A 140 -6.29 -55.61 -9.25
CA ARG A 140 -5.50 -54.37 -9.47
C ARG A 140 -5.20 -53.65 -8.16
N ASN A 141 -3.99 -53.09 -8.07
CA ASN A 141 -3.56 -52.26 -6.94
C ASN A 141 -3.86 -50.76 -7.12
N ILE A 142 -4.47 -50.37 -8.25
CA ILE A 142 -4.72 -48.96 -8.59
C ILE A 142 -6.23 -48.74 -8.73
N PRO A 143 -6.83 -47.80 -7.97
CA PRO A 143 -8.25 -47.48 -8.08
C PRO A 143 -8.61 -46.81 -9.41
N ASN A 144 -9.79 -47.15 -9.94
CA ASN A 144 -10.42 -46.43 -11.04
C ASN A 144 -11.39 -45.40 -10.49
N TYR A 145 -11.11 -44.12 -10.77
CA TYR A 145 -12.04 -43.05 -10.45
C TYR A 145 -12.99 -42.75 -11.60
N THR A 146 -14.26 -42.49 -11.29
CA THR A 146 -15.26 -42.00 -12.24
C THR A 146 -15.87 -40.71 -11.73
N VAL A 147 -15.88 -39.67 -12.56
CA VAL A 147 -16.58 -38.41 -12.30
C VAL A 147 -17.91 -38.46 -13.03
N GLY A 148 -19.02 -38.34 -12.29
CA GLY A 148 -20.37 -38.26 -12.81
C GLY A 148 -20.94 -36.85 -12.67
N LEU A 149 -21.61 -36.35 -13.73
CA LEU A 149 -22.37 -35.11 -13.73
C LEU A 149 -23.83 -35.41 -14.04
N MET A 150 -24.76 -34.84 -13.27
CA MET A 150 -26.20 -35.02 -13.49
C MET A 150 -26.85 -33.73 -14.00
N PHE A 151 -27.83 -33.87 -14.89
CA PHE A 151 -28.56 -32.76 -15.50
C PHE A 151 -30.05 -33.07 -15.62
N GLY A 152 -30.91 -32.20 -15.09
CA GLY A 152 -32.36 -32.28 -15.22
C GLY A 152 -32.94 -31.25 -16.18
N ASN A 153 -34.11 -31.54 -16.76
CA ASN A 153 -34.99 -30.56 -17.42
C ASN A 153 -34.31 -29.64 -18.47
N GLU A 154 -34.03 -28.38 -18.12
CA GLU A 154 -33.39 -27.38 -19.00
C GLU A 154 -31.86 -27.51 -19.02
N GLU A 155 -31.26 -27.99 -17.92
CA GLU A 155 -29.82 -28.14 -17.76
C GLU A 155 -29.26 -29.14 -18.77
N LYS A 156 -30.02 -30.19 -19.09
CA LYS A 156 -29.62 -31.18 -20.11
C LYS A 156 -29.53 -30.58 -21.52
N LYS A 157 -30.25 -29.50 -21.80
CA LYS A 157 -30.24 -28.83 -23.12
C LYS A 157 -29.13 -27.78 -23.22
N ILE A 158 -28.79 -27.15 -22.10
CA ILE A 158 -27.90 -25.98 -22.06
C ILE A 158 -26.52 -26.33 -21.49
N LEU A 159 -26.49 -26.95 -20.31
CA LEU A 159 -25.26 -27.19 -19.54
C LEU A 159 -24.56 -28.50 -19.92
N ALA A 160 -25.32 -29.57 -20.17
CA ALA A 160 -24.72 -30.86 -20.53
C ALA A 160 -23.86 -30.80 -21.81
N PRO A 161 -24.30 -30.17 -22.93
CA PRO A 161 -23.46 -30.01 -24.11
C PRO A 161 -22.24 -29.12 -23.83
N LYS A 162 -22.40 -28.06 -23.04
CA LYS A 162 -21.34 -27.12 -22.65
C LYS A 162 -20.23 -27.83 -21.87
N PHE A 163 -20.57 -28.54 -20.79
CA PHE A 163 -19.56 -29.24 -19.98
C PHE A 163 -18.92 -30.39 -20.74
N ARG A 164 -19.67 -31.11 -21.57
CA ARG A 164 -19.10 -32.14 -22.45
C ARG A 164 -18.05 -31.58 -23.40
N ALA A 165 -18.35 -30.45 -24.04
CA ALA A 165 -17.40 -29.78 -24.94
C ALA A 165 -16.15 -29.30 -24.18
N LEU A 166 -16.31 -28.69 -23.01
CA LEU A 166 -15.20 -28.25 -22.16
C LEU A 166 -14.31 -29.41 -21.75
N ILE A 167 -14.88 -30.48 -21.18
CA ILE A 167 -14.13 -31.65 -20.73
C ILE A 167 -13.43 -32.33 -21.91
N LYS A 168 -14.10 -32.46 -23.05
CA LYS A 168 -13.49 -33.02 -24.27
C LYS A 168 -12.30 -32.18 -24.71
N SER A 169 -12.42 -30.85 -24.72
CA SER A 169 -11.32 -29.96 -25.10
C SER A 169 -10.10 -30.09 -24.16
N TRP A 170 -10.33 -30.25 -22.85
CA TRP A 170 -9.26 -30.29 -21.86
C TRP A 170 -8.58 -31.66 -21.75
N THR A 171 -9.36 -32.73 -21.87
CA THR A 171 -8.91 -34.10 -21.54
C THR A 171 -8.89 -35.06 -22.73
N GLY A 172 -9.47 -34.65 -23.86
CA GLY A 172 -9.75 -35.51 -25.01
C GLY A 172 -10.78 -36.62 -24.69
N LEU A 173 -11.47 -36.56 -23.56
CA LEU A 173 -12.46 -37.57 -23.16
C LEU A 173 -13.83 -37.19 -23.72
N ASP A 174 -14.42 -38.06 -24.54
CA ASP A 174 -15.81 -37.89 -24.97
C ASP A 174 -16.78 -38.08 -23.80
N GLY A 175 -16.49 -39.00 -22.89
CA GLY A 175 -17.41 -39.39 -21.81
C GLY A 175 -18.60 -40.20 -22.32
N SER A 176 -19.24 -40.92 -21.40
CA SER A 176 -20.44 -41.73 -21.68
C SER A 176 -21.69 -41.04 -21.14
N GLU A 177 -22.83 -41.19 -21.81
CA GLU A 177 -24.10 -40.61 -21.37
C GLU A 177 -25.15 -41.70 -21.15
N THR A 178 -25.95 -41.54 -20.11
CA THR A 178 -27.15 -42.35 -19.89
C THR A 178 -28.27 -41.45 -19.39
N GLU A 179 -29.46 -41.57 -19.96
CA GLU A 179 -30.66 -40.90 -19.45
C GLU A 179 -31.54 -41.92 -18.71
N ARG A 180 -31.94 -41.58 -17.48
CA ARG A 180 -32.89 -42.37 -16.67
C ARG A 180 -33.84 -41.42 -15.97
N ASN A 181 -35.14 -41.71 -16.02
CA ASN A 181 -36.20 -40.92 -15.37
C ASN A 181 -36.15 -39.41 -15.68
N GLY A 182 -35.74 -39.03 -16.91
CA GLY A 182 -35.63 -37.63 -17.33
C GLY A 182 -34.37 -36.89 -16.88
N THR A 183 -33.45 -37.55 -16.16
CA THR A 183 -32.14 -37.04 -15.77
C THR A 183 -31.07 -37.62 -16.69
N LEU A 184 -30.30 -36.75 -17.33
CA LEU A 184 -29.13 -37.10 -18.12
C LEU A 184 -27.92 -37.18 -17.20
N SER A 185 -27.18 -38.28 -17.25
CA SER A 185 -25.93 -38.46 -16.50
C SER A 185 -24.76 -38.62 -17.47
N GLN A 186 -23.70 -37.83 -17.28
CA GLN A 186 -22.44 -37.92 -18.03
C GLN A 186 -21.34 -38.48 -17.14
N TYR A 187 -20.56 -39.45 -17.62
CA TYR A 187 -19.50 -40.10 -16.84
C TYR A 187 -18.15 -40.04 -17.55
N TYR A 188 -17.11 -39.69 -16.78
CA TYR A 188 -15.74 -39.54 -17.25
C TYR A 188 -14.76 -40.36 -16.39
N LYS A 189 -13.99 -41.24 -17.02
CA LYS A 189 -13.06 -42.14 -16.32
C LYS A 189 -11.67 -41.52 -16.13
N SER A 190 -11.15 -41.67 -14.91
CA SER A 190 -9.78 -41.48 -14.39
C SER A 190 -9.08 -40.14 -14.68
N GLY A 191 -8.97 -39.69 -15.93
CA GLY A 191 -8.16 -38.53 -16.31
C GLY A 191 -8.69 -37.19 -15.76
N LEU A 192 -10.01 -37.00 -15.80
CA LEU A 192 -10.65 -35.80 -15.25
C LEU A 192 -10.53 -35.74 -13.71
N TYR A 193 -10.64 -36.88 -13.03
CA TYR A 193 -10.58 -36.96 -11.57
C TYR A 193 -9.28 -36.38 -11.03
N TYR A 194 -8.12 -36.82 -11.52
CA TYR A 194 -6.83 -36.37 -10.99
C TYR A 194 -6.63 -34.85 -11.14
N PHE A 195 -7.12 -34.27 -12.24
CA PHE A 195 -7.12 -32.83 -12.43
C PHE A 195 -8.02 -32.12 -11.41
N LEU A 196 -9.27 -32.56 -11.25
CA LEU A 196 -10.21 -31.97 -10.27
C LEU A 196 -9.72 -32.15 -8.83
N ALA A 197 -9.15 -33.30 -8.50
CA ALA A 197 -8.54 -33.59 -7.20
C ALA A 197 -7.39 -32.65 -6.88
N SER A 198 -6.55 -32.32 -7.86
CA SER A 198 -5.47 -31.34 -7.68
C SER A 198 -5.97 -29.92 -7.33
N LEU A 199 -7.23 -29.62 -7.65
CA LEU A 199 -7.87 -28.35 -7.31
C LEU A 199 -8.67 -28.41 -5.99
N GLY A 200 -8.75 -29.59 -5.36
CA GLY A 200 -9.45 -29.79 -4.08
C GLY A 200 -10.84 -30.43 -4.20
N ILE A 201 -11.23 -30.95 -5.37
CA ILE A 201 -12.47 -31.73 -5.54
C ILE A 201 -12.16 -33.22 -5.35
N THR A 202 -12.60 -33.79 -4.23
CA THR A 202 -12.44 -35.22 -3.90
C THR A 202 -13.80 -35.91 -3.75
N GLY A 203 -13.81 -37.25 -3.68
CA GLY A 203 -15.03 -38.05 -3.48
C GLY A 203 -15.63 -37.96 -2.08
N ALA A 204 -15.80 -36.76 -1.55
CA ALA A 204 -16.39 -36.50 -0.24
C ALA A 204 -17.88 -36.85 -0.22
N ALA A 205 -18.37 -37.39 0.90
CA ALA A 205 -19.80 -37.57 1.13
C ALA A 205 -20.53 -36.22 1.09
N GLY A 206 -21.84 -36.21 0.79
CA GLY A 206 -22.61 -34.97 0.64
C GLY A 206 -22.56 -34.01 1.85
N ASN A 207 -22.33 -34.53 3.06
CA ASN A 207 -22.19 -33.75 4.30
C ASN A 207 -20.76 -33.28 4.57
N GLU A 208 -19.78 -33.72 3.79
CA GLU A 208 -18.35 -33.41 3.92
C GLU A 208 -17.84 -32.55 2.75
N LYS A 209 -18.71 -32.22 1.79
CA LYS A 209 -18.40 -31.31 0.69
C LYS A 209 -17.87 -29.97 1.24
N ARG A 210 -16.91 -29.37 0.53
CA ARG A 210 -16.26 -28.09 0.85
C ARG A 210 -16.04 -27.29 -0.42
N VAL A 211 -15.80 -25.99 -0.28
CA VAL A 211 -15.27 -25.17 -1.38
C VAL A 211 -13.86 -25.69 -1.71
N PRO A 212 -13.53 -25.95 -2.98
CA PRO A 212 -12.20 -26.45 -3.36
C PRO A 212 -11.08 -25.53 -2.86
N GLU A 213 -10.03 -26.09 -2.26
CA GLU A 213 -8.97 -25.29 -1.62
C GLU A 213 -8.32 -24.30 -2.60
N ALA A 214 -8.12 -24.72 -3.86
CA ALA A 214 -7.51 -23.87 -4.88
C ALA A 214 -8.36 -22.63 -5.21
N LEU A 215 -9.68 -22.69 -4.98
CA LEU A 215 -10.61 -21.60 -5.28
C LEU A 215 -10.39 -20.37 -4.37
N TRP A 216 -9.86 -20.56 -3.15
CA TRP A 216 -9.52 -19.45 -2.25
C TRP A 216 -8.39 -18.56 -2.78
N ARG A 217 -7.63 -19.04 -3.76
CA ARG A 217 -6.55 -18.31 -4.43
C ARG A 217 -6.91 -17.96 -5.89
N ALA A 218 -8.14 -18.24 -6.31
CA ALA A 218 -8.60 -18.02 -7.66
C ALA A 218 -8.98 -16.54 -7.91
N PRO A 219 -8.89 -16.09 -9.17
CA PRO A 219 -9.43 -14.79 -9.57
C PRO A 219 -10.95 -14.75 -9.51
N ARG A 220 -11.48 -13.53 -9.51
CA ARG A 220 -12.90 -13.23 -9.24
C ARG A 220 -13.84 -14.07 -10.09
N GLU A 221 -13.64 -14.10 -11.40
CA GLU A 221 -14.54 -14.73 -12.36
C GLU A 221 -14.62 -16.25 -12.21
N ALA A 222 -13.55 -16.91 -11.78
CA ALA A 222 -13.58 -18.34 -11.45
C ALA A 222 -14.44 -18.60 -10.19
N VAL A 223 -14.33 -17.74 -9.18
CA VAL A 223 -15.19 -17.82 -7.98
C VAL A 223 -16.66 -17.56 -8.33
N LEU A 224 -16.93 -16.53 -9.14
CA LEU A 224 -18.29 -16.24 -9.61
C LEU A 224 -18.86 -17.41 -10.41
N GLY A 225 -18.09 -18.01 -11.33
CA GLY A 225 -18.49 -19.19 -12.08
C GLY A 225 -18.84 -20.37 -11.18
N PHE A 226 -18.04 -20.63 -10.15
CA PHE A 226 -18.31 -21.64 -9.12
C PHE A 226 -19.64 -21.38 -8.40
N LEU A 227 -19.86 -20.15 -7.94
CA LEU A 227 -21.11 -19.76 -7.27
C LEU A 227 -22.31 -19.88 -8.22
N SER A 228 -22.19 -19.42 -9.47
CA SER A 228 -23.27 -19.53 -10.47
C SER A 228 -23.68 -20.97 -10.67
N ALA A 229 -22.72 -21.87 -10.88
CA ALA A 229 -23.00 -23.29 -11.11
C ALA A 229 -23.58 -23.97 -9.86
N LEU A 230 -23.01 -23.72 -8.68
CA LEU A 230 -23.48 -24.32 -7.43
C LEU A 230 -24.93 -23.89 -7.09
N PHE A 231 -25.26 -22.60 -7.25
CA PHE A 231 -26.63 -22.12 -7.08
C PHE A 231 -27.57 -22.57 -8.22
N THR A 232 -27.04 -22.84 -9.40
CA THR A 232 -27.84 -23.42 -10.48
C THR A 232 -28.17 -24.88 -10.21
N ALA A 233 -27.26 -25.66 -9.65
CA ALA A 233 -27.50 -27.04 -9.24
C ALA A 233 -28.44 -27.09 -8.02
N ASP A 234 -27.94 -26.72 -6.84
CA ASP A 234 -28.59 -26.94 -5.55
C ASP A 234 -29.50 -25.76 -5.11
N GLY A 235 -29.46 -24.65 -5.83
CA GLY A 235 -30.15 -23.42 -5.43
C GLY A 235 -31.61 -23.34 -5.88
N THR A 236 -32.41 -22.57 -5.13
CA THR A 236 -33.82 -22.33 -5.40
C THR A 236 -34.17 -20.84 -5.31
N VAL A 237 -35.16 -20.43 -6.10
CA VAL A 237 -35.73 -19.08 -6.06
C VAL A 237 -37.15 -19.17 -5.51
N ASN A 238 -37.34 -18.61 -4.32
CA ASN A 238 -38.63 -18.58 -3.63
C ASN A 238 -39.20 -17.17 -3.66
N VAL A 239 -40.37 -17.02 -4.28
CA VAL A 239 -41.10 -15.75 -4.43
C VAL A 239 -42.52 -15.92 -3.91
N SER A 240 -43.00 -14.95 -3.15
CA SER A 240 -44.36 -14.91 -2.63
C SER A 240 -44.93 -13.52 -2.85
N GLY A 241 -45.90 -13.42 -3.78
CA GLY A 241 -46.59 -12.16 -4.07
C GLY A 241 -47.48 -11.68 -2.92
N ARG A 242 -47.97 -12.58 -2.05
CA ARG A 242 -48.88 -12.24 -0.94
C ARG A 242 -48.24 -11.37 0.14
N ILE A 243 -46.97 -11.63 0.45
CA ILE A 243 -46.21 -10.92 1.50
C ILE A 243 -45.04 -10.12 0.90
N ASN A 244 -45.03 -9.94 -0.42
CA ASN A 244 -43.97 -9.32 -1.19
C ASN A 244 -42.55 -9.77 -0.77
N TYR A 245 -42.34 -11.09 -0.70
CA TYR A 245 -41.11 -11.69 -0.19
C TYR A 245 -40.44 -12.54 -1.27
N GLY A 246 -39.17 -12.24 -1.54
CA GLY A 246 -38.32 -12.99 -2.46
C GLY A 246 -37.02 -13.41 -1.79
N SER A 247 -36.54 -14.61 -2.09
CA SER A 247 -35.27 -15.14 -1.59
C SER A 247 -34.61 -16.06 -2.60
N ILE A 248 -33.29 -15.97 -2.68
CA ILE A 248 -32.43 -16.94 -3.36
C ILE A 248 -31.83 -17.82 -2.28
N ARG A 249 -31.92 -19.14 -2.43
CA ARG A 249 -31.55 -20.09 -1.37
C ARG A 249 -30.63 -21.17 -1.91
N LEU A 250 -29.71 -21.65 -1.09
CA LEU A 250 -28.85 -22.80 -1.37
C LEU A 250 -28.98 -23.79 -0.20
N ALA A 251 -29.51 -24.98 -0.46
CA ALA A 251 -29.72 -26.00 0.56
C ALA A 251 -28.71 -27.13 0.40
N ASN A 252 -28.01 -27.49 1.48
CA ASN A 252 -27.01 -28.56 1.45
C ASN A 252 -26.88 -29.25 2.81
N SER A 253 -26.49 -30.51 2.82
CA SER A 253 -26.20 -31.26 4.06
C SER A 253 -24.86 -30.89 4.70
N SER A 254 -23.92 -30.34 3.92
CA SER A 254 -22.64 -29.84 4.45
C SER A 254 -22.81 -28.42 4.99
N ARG A 255 -22.79 -28.28 6.32
CA ARG A 255 -22.78 -26.96 6.98
C ARG A 255 -21.53 -26.17 6.60
N GLU A 256 -20.39 -26.86 6.53
CA GLU A 256 -19.10 -26.24 6.25
C GLU A 256 -19.01 -25.69 4.82
N LEU A 257 -19.57 -26.40 3.82
CA LEU A 257 -19.71 -25.85 2.47
C LEU A 257 -20.51 -24.55 2.48
N LEU A 258 -21.65 -24.51 3.18
CA LEU A 258 -22.49 -23.31 3.21
C LEU A 258 -21.83 -22.14 3.92
N LYS A 259 -21.06 -22.37 5.00
CA LYS A 259 -20.25 -21.34 5.66
C LYS A 259 -19.15 -20.80 4.75
N GLU A 260 -18.52 -21.66 3.96
CA GLU A 260 -17.50 -21.27 2.99
C GLU A 260 -18.10 -20.46 1.84
N VAL A 261 -19.23 -20.91 1.29
CA VAL A 261 -20.00 -20.17 0.29
C VAL A 261 -20.47 -18.82 0.85
N GLN A 262 -20.93 -18.77 2.10
CA GLN A 262 -21.31 -17.54 2.78
C GLN A 262 -20.15 -16.53 2.87
N ARG A 263 -18.92 -17.00 3.08
CA ARG A 263 -17.72 -16.15 3.06
C ARG A 263 -17.39 -15.63 1.65
N LEU A 264 -17.50 -16.47 0.62
CA LEU A 264 -17.29 -16.03 -0.77
C LEU A 264 -18.33 -14.97 -1.18
N LEU A 265 -19.59 -15.17 -0.81
CA LEU A 265 -20.67 -14.20 -1.02
C LEU A 265 -20.40 -12.88 -0.28
N LEU A 266 -19.97 -12.94 0.98
CA LEU A 266 -19.63 -11.74 1.74
C LEU A 266 -18.44 -11.00 1.13
N ASN A 267 -17.45 -11.71 0.59
CA ASN A 267 -16.34 -11.08 -0.14
C ASN A 267 -16.78 -10.41 -1.45
N GLU A 268 -17.92 -10.80 -2.03
CA GLU A 268 -18.62 -10.08 -3.10
C GLU A 268 -19.57 -8.99 -2.57
N GLY A 269 -19.61 -8.73 -1.27
CA GLY A 269 -20.53 -7.77 -0.65
C GLY A 269 -21.99 -8.23 -0.65
N ILE A 270 -22.23 -9.55 -0.63
CA ILE A 270 -23.55 -10.18 -0.55
C ILE A 270 -23.70 -10.80 0.84
N VAL A 271 -24.52 -10.18 1.70
CA VAL A 271 -24.86 -10.74 3.01
C VAL A 271 -25.87 -11.88 2.83
N SER A 272 -25.62 -12.99 3.52
CA SER A 272 -26.49 -14.17 3.50
C SER A 272 -26.66 -14.75 4.90
N GLN A 273 -27.76 -15.46 5.09
CA GLN A 273 -28.19 -15.97 6.38
C GLN A 273 -28.24 -17.50 6.35
N LEU A 274 -27.54 -18.14 7.27
CA LEU A 274 -27.49 -19.60 7.38
C LEU A 274 -28.52 -20.10 8.39
N TYR A 275 -29.36 -21.05 7.97
CA TYR A 275 -30.37 -21.69 8.80
C TYR A 275 -30.20 -23.21 8.84
N LEU A 276 -30.62 -23.82 9.95
CA LEU A 276 -30.90 -25.24 10.00
C LEU A 276 -32.31 -25.47 9.43
N ARG A 277 -32.41 -26.04 8.23
CA ARG A 277 -33.67 -26.28 7.54
C ARG A 277 -34.41 -27.52 8.05
N ARG A 278 -33.68 -28.61 8.30
CA ARG A 278 -34.25 -29.88 8.74
C ARG A 278 -33.25 -30.60 9.63
N ARG A 279 -33.71 -31.11 10.78
CA ARG A 279 -32.91 -31.98 11.66
C ARG A 279 -32.88 -33.41 11.13
N ALA A 280 -31.76 -34.09 11.31
CA ALA A 280 -31.55 -35.49 10.95
C ALA A 280 -32.66 -36.38 11.53
N GLY A 281 -32.99 -37.44 10.79
CA GLY A 281 -34.02 -38.38 11.19
C GLY A 281 -34.17 -39.52 10.20
N GLN A 282 -35.29 -40.23 10.30
CA GLN A 282 -35.62 -41.34 9.42
C GLN A 282 -36.89 -41.02 8.63
N LYS A 283 -36.89 -41.36 7.34
CA LYS A 283 -38.06 -41.22 6.48
C LYS A 283 -38.29 -42.53 5.74
N LEU A 284 -39.52 -43.01 5.75
CA LEU A 284 -39.92 -44.13 4.92
C LEU A 284 -40.00 -43.66 3.47
N MET A 285 -39.17 -44.23 2.60
CA MET A 285 -39.16 -43.95 1.16
C MET A 285 -39.13 -45.24 0.35
N PRO A 286 -39.64 -45.26 -0.89
CA PRO A 286 -39.54 -46.43 -1.75
C PRO A 286 -38.09 -46.71 -2.12
N ASP A 287 -37.66 -47.97 -2.05
CA ASP A 287 -36.38 -48.41 -2.60
C ASP A 287 -36.41 -48.54 -4.13
N SER A 288 -35.31 -49.00 -4.74
CA SER A 288 -35.21 -49.22 -6.20
C SER A 288 -36.24 -50.22 -6.74
N SER A 289 -36.87 -51.01 -5.88
CA SER A 289 -37.93 -51.97 -6.18
C SER A 289 -39.32 -51.49 -5.71
N ARG A 290 -39.45 -50.19 -5.38
CA ARG A 290 -40.67 -49.53 -4.87
C ARG A 290 -41.19 -50.08 -3.54
N ARG A 291 -40.37 -50.80 -2.77
CA ARG A 291 -40.75 -51.27 -1.43
C ARG A 291 -40.45 -50.19 -0.39
N PRO A 292 -41.31 -50.00 0.62
CA PRO A 292 -41.06 -49.02 1.67
C PRO A 292 -39.83 -49.44 2.49
N LYS A 293 -38.77 -48.63 2.44
CA LYS A 293 -37.54 -48.82 3.21
C LYS A 293 -37.28 -47.57 4.05
N LEU A 294 -36.79 -47.76 5.27
CA LEU A 294 -36.43 -46.66 6.15
C LEU A 294 -35.08 -46.08 5.70
N TYR A 295 -35.03 -44.80 5.35
CA TYR A 295 -33.80 -44.10 5.01
C TYR A 295 -33.48 -43.07 6.09
N SER A 296 -32.29 -43.18 6.69
CA SER A 296 -31.75 -42.12 7.54
C SER A 296 -31.29 -40.96 6.67
N PHE A 297 -31.70 -39.74 7.00
CA PHE A 297 -31.22 -38.52 6.37
C PHE A 297 -30.54 -37.64 7.42
N LYS A 298 -29.53 -36.88 6.99
CA LYS A 298 -28.72 -36.00 7.85
C LYS A 298 -29.37 -34.64 8.05
N ASP A 299 -28.79 -33.82 8.93
CA ASP A 299 -29.15 -32.41 9.05
C ASP A 299 -29.03 -31.73 7.67
N GLN A 300 -30.00 -30.89 7.35
CA GLN A 300 -29.99 -30.09 6.15
C GLN A 300 -29.97 -28.62 6.55
N TYR A 301 -29.03 -27.88 5.97
CA TYR A 301 -28.83 -26.46 6.19
C TYR A 301 -29.27 -25.69 4.94
N GLU A 302 -29.61 -24.43 5.10
CA GLU A 302 -30.02 -23.56 4.00
C GLU A 302 -29.42 -22.17 4.17
N LEU A 303 -28.72 -21.71 3.13
CA LEU A 303 -28.18 -20.36 3.02
C LEU A 303 -29.17 -19.50 2.25
N VAL A 304 -29.55 -18.34 2.79
CA VAL A 304 -30.63 -17.50 2.26
C VAL A 304 -30.12 -16.09 1.96
N ILE A 305 -30.33 -15.64 0.72
CA ILE A 305 -30.01 -14.30 0.24
C ILE A 305 -31.33 -13.52 0.07
N THR A 306 -31.40 -12.35 0.71
CA THR A 306 -32.58 -11.47 0.72
C THR A 306 -32.16 -10.01 0.51
N ARG A 307 -33.12 -9.08 0.52
CA ARG A 307 -32.90 -7.64 0.40
C ARG A 307 -32.15 -7.30 -0.90
N ARG A 308 -31.45 -6.15 -0.93
CA ARG A 308 -30.63 -5.70 -2.08
C ARG A 308 -29.51 -6.68 -2.47
N ASN A 309 -29.15 -7.62 -1.60
CA ASN A 309 -28.18 -8.68 -1.93
C ASN A 309 -28.67 -9.60 -3.05
N ARG A 310 -29.99 -9.75 -3.25
CA ARG A 310 -30.55 -10.52 -4.38
C ARG A 310 -30.26 -9.87 -5.72
N ALA A 311 -30.54 -8.58 -5.85
CA ALA A 311 -30.24 -7.84 -7.07
C ALA A 311 -28.73 -7.92 -7.42
N ARG A 312 -27.86 -7.80 -6.41
CA ARG A 312 -26.41 -7.97 -6.58
C ARG A 312 -26.02 -9.39 -6.98
N PHE A 313 -26.63 -10.41 -6.38
CA PHE A 313 -26.43 -11.80 -6.79
C PHE A 313 -26.80 -11.98 -8.27
N LEU A 314 -27.95 -11.44 -8.71
CA LEU A 314 -28.41 -11.60 -10.08
C LEU A 314 -27.51 -10.90 -11.11
N SER A 315 -26.95 -9.73 -10.76
CA SER A 315 -26.06 -8.98 -11.66
C SER A 315 -24.65 -9.56 -11.73
N GLU A 316 -24.08 -9.97 -10.59
CA GLU A 316 -22.67 -10.39 -10.53
C GLU A 316 -22.49 -11.91 -10.71
N ILE A 317 -23.35 -12.72 -10.09
CA ILE A 317 -23.24 -14.18 -10.08
C ILE A 317 -24.21 -14.77 -11.11
N GLY A 318 -25.51 -14.60 -10.90
CA GLY A 318 -26.57 -15.13 -11.75
C GLY A 318 -26.66 -16.66 -11.76
N PHE A 319 -27.74 -17.17 -12.36
CA PHE A 319 -27.92 -18.59 -12.65
C PHE A 319 -27.50 -18.90 -14.09
N LEU A 320 -26.97 -20.11 -14.32
CA LEU A 320 -26.61 -20.57 -15.66
C LEU A 320 -27.83 -20.96 -16.50
N THR A 321 -29.00 -21.09 -15.88
CA THR A 321 -30.26 -21.48 -16.52
C THR A 321 -31.30 -20.34 -16.51
N PRO A 322 -32.01 -20.09 -17.63
CA PRO A 322 -32.97 -19.00 -17.72
C PRO A 322 -34.16 -19.07 -16.76
N SER A 323 -34.65 -20.26 -16.41
CA SER A 323 -35.86 -20.38 -15.57
C SER A 323 -35.68 -19.73 -14.19
N LYS A 324 -34.61 -20.10 -13.47
CA LYS A 324 -34.28 -19.53 -12.15
C LYS A 324 -33.95 -18.04 -12.25
N GLN A 325 -33.15 -17.65 -13.25
CA GLN A 325 -32.76 -16.25 -13.48
C GLN A 325 -33.98 -15.35 -13.70
N LYS A 326 -34.83 -15.68 -14.69
CA LYS A 326 -36.03 -14.90 -15.02
C LYS A 326 -37.00 -14.84 -13.85
N LYS A 327 -37.19 -15.94 -13.12
CA LYS A 327 -38.08 -15.97 -11.94
C LYS A 327 -37.64 -14.96 -10.88
N ALA A 328 -36.34 -14.82 -10.65
CA ALA A 328 -35.80 -13.87 -9.68
C ALA A 328 -35.84 -12.42 -10.21
N GLU A 329 -35.50 -12.20 -11.47
CA GLU A 329 -35.55 -10.89 -12.13
C GLU A 329 -36.97 -10.32 -12.19
N LEU A 330 -37.96 -11.15 -12.52
CA LEU A 330 -39.38 -10.75 -12.54
C LEU A 330 -39.86 -10.28 -11.16
N PHE A 331 -39.40 -10.94 -10.09
CA PHE A 331 -39.73 -10.53 -8.74
C PHE A 331 -39.06 -9.19 -8.39
N GLU A 332 -37.78 -9.01 -8.70
CA GLU A 332 -37.07 -7.75 -8.44
C GLU A 332 -37.66 -6.57 -9.23
N ALA A 333 -38.05 -6.80 -10.49
CA ALA A 333 -38.71 -5.80 -11.33
C ALA A 333 -40.11 -5.40 -10.82
N GLY A 334 -40.77 -6.28 -10.06
CA GLY A 334 -42.07 -6.02 -9.45
C GLY A 334 -42.04 -5.22 -8.15
N LEU A 335 -40.86 -4.83 -7.64
CA LEU A 335 -40.72 -4.08 -6.38
C LEU A 335 -40.90 -2.57 -6.59
N GLU A 336 -42.07 -2.01 -6.24
CA GLU A 336 -42.37 -0.57 -6.39
C GLU A 336 -41.37 0.37 -5.69
N ARG A 337 -40.88 0.02 -4.50
CA ARG A 337 -39.94 0.82 -3.69
C ARG A 337 -38.51 0.28 -3.72
N GLY A 338 -38.23 -0.72 -4.58
CA GLY A 338 -36.98 -1.47 -4.57
C GLY A 338 -36.77 -2.30 -3.29
N ALA A 339 -35.66 -3.05 -3.25
CA ALA A 339 -35.32 -3.86 -2.07
C ALA A 339 -34.66 -3.03 -0.96
N TYR A 340 -34.96 -3.36 0.30
CA TYR A 340 -34.31 -2.74 1.47
C TYR A 340 -32.78 -2.79 1.38
N ARG A 341 -32.11 -1.71 1.82
CA ARG A 341 -30.64 -1.63 1.90
C ARG A 341 -30.12 -2.65 2.92
N GLU A 342 -28.91 -3.16 2.68
CA GLU A 342 -28.21 -3.97 3.67
C GLU A 342 -27.45 -3.08 4.64
N SER A 343 -27.51 -3.44 5.93
CA SER A 343 -26.91 -2.69 7.03
C SER A 343 -25.44 -3.06 7.29
N PHE A 344 -25.00 -4.24 6.83
CA PHE A 344 -23.67 -4.80 7.11
C PHE A 344 -23.32 -4.84 8.60
N VAL A 345 -24.37 -5.09 9.41
CA VAL A 345 -24.28 -5.34 10.84
C VAL A 345 -24.79 -6.75 11.11
N THR A 346 -24.10 -7.47 11.99
CA THR A 346 -24.51 -8.78 12.47
C THR A 346 -24.54 -8.79 13.99
N ARG A 347 -25.31 -9.69 14.60
CA ARG A 347 -25.36 -9.85 16.05
C ARG A 347 -24.61 -11.08 16.51
N VAL A 348 -23.92 -10.98 17.63
CA VAL A 348 -23.24 -12.10 18.28
C VAL A 348 -24.30 -13.11 18.72
N LYS A 349 -24.10 -14.38 18.37
CA LYS A 349 -24.94 -15.50 18.83
C LYS A 349 -24.26 -16.22 19.98
N SER A 350 -22.96 -16.48 19.88
CA SER A 350 -22.19 -17.15 20.92
C SER A 350 -20.69 -16.88 20.77
N VAL A 351 -19.98 -16.90 21.90
CA VAL A 351 -18.52 -16.94 21.96
C VAL A 351 -18.15 -18.16 22.80
N VAL A 352 -17.46 -19.12 22.20
CA VAL A 352 -17.14 -20.41 22.86
C VAL A 352 -15.65 -20.70 22.79
N PRO A 353 -15.03 -21.28 23.83
CA PRO A 353 -13.65 -21.74 23.77
C PRO A 353 -13.43 -22.70 22.59
N ALA A 354 -12.34 -22.51 21.86
CA ALA A 354 -12.01 -23.24 20.64
C ALA A 354 -10.63 -23.92 20.71
N GLY A 355 -10.18 -24.24 21.92
CA GLY A 355 -8.87 -24.86 22.17
C GLY A 355 -7.73 -23.86 22.08
N THR A 356 -6.57 -24.32 21.61
CA THR A 356 -5.37 -23.50 21.44
C THR A 356 -4.95 -23.47 19.96
N ALA A 357 -4.39 -22.35 19.52
CA ALA A 357 -3.88 -22.20 18.16
C ALA A 357 -2.65 -21.27 18.13
N ASP A 358 -1.87 -21.40 17.05
CA ASP A 358 -0.86 -20.40 16.72
C ASP A 358 -1.55 -19.10 16.28
N VAL A 359 -1.20 -17.99 16.94
CA VAL A 359 -1.81 -16.68 16.70
C VAL A 359 -0.89 -15.83 15.86
N TYR A 360 -1.45 -15.26 14.79
CA TYR A 360 -0.76 -14.40 13.85
C TYR A 360 -1.38 -13.01 13.85
N CYS A 361 -0.54 -12.00 13.74
CA CYS A 361 -0.91 -10.60 13.77
C CYS A 361 -0.41 -9.89 12.51
N THR A 362 -1.18 -8.91 12.02
CA THR A 362 -0.78 -7.98 10.97
C THR A 362 -1.31 -6.58 11.28
N THR A 363 -0.86 -5.59 10.52
CA THR A 363 -1.11 -4.18 10.77
C THR A 363 -1.50 -3.49 9.47
N GLU A 364 -2.61 -2.76 9.46
CA GLU A 364 -3.05 -1.86 8.40
C GLU A 364 -2.94 -0.41 8.91
N LYS A 365 -2.00 0.36 8.36
CA LYS A 365 -1.55 1.61 9.00
C LYS A 365 -2.47 2.81 8.81
N GLU A 366 -3.41 2.75 7.87
CA GLU A 366 -4.23 3.93 7.52
C GLU A 366 -5.54 3.99 8.30
N THR A 367 -6.27 2.88 8.33
CA THR A 367 -7.59 2.75 8.95
C THR A 367 -7.53 2.02 10.28
N HIS A 368 -6.39 1.40 10.59
CA HIS A 368 -6.23 0.51 11.74
C HIS A 368 -7.26 -0.62 11.79
N SER A 369 -7.80 -0.99 10.63
CA SER A 369 -8.83 -2.01 10.46
C SER A 369 -8.44 -3.00 9.37
N LEU A 370 -8.85 -4.25 9.52
CA LEU A 370 -8.66 -5.32 8.56
C LEU A 370 -9.89 -6.22 8.52
N ILE A 371 -10.08 -6.93 7.40
CA ILE A 371 -11.16 -7.90 7.27
C ILE A 371 -10.65 -9.29 7.67
N ALA A 372 -11.16 -9.83 8.77
CA ALA A 372 -10.88 -11.19 9.24
C ALA A 372 -12.14 -12.06 9.11
N ASN A 373 -12.15 -13.02 8.18
CA ASN A 373 -13.33 -13.85 7.86
C ASN A 373 -14.63 -13.03 7.60
N GLY A 374 -14.49 -11.81 7.08
CA GLY A 374 -15.62 -10.92 6.81
C GLY A 374 -15.99 -9.98 7.97
N PHE A 375 -15.38 -10.13 9.15
CA PHE A 375 -15.53 -9.20 10.26
C PHE A 375 -14.56 -8.03 10.12
N VAL A 376 -14.99 -6.83 10.51
CA VAL A 376 -14.10 -5.67 10.62
C VAL A 376 -13.37 -5.76 11.96
N ALA A 377 -12.09 -6.11 11.92
CA ALA A 377 -11.22 -6.31 13.07
C ALA A 377 -10.15 -5.21 13.17
N ALA A 378 -9.62 -4.97 14.36
CA ALA A 378 -8.57 -3.97 14.57
C ALA A 378 -7.15 -4.50 14.26
N ASN A 379 -6.21 -3.59 14.05
CA ASN A 379 -4.78 -3.90 13.99
C ASN A 379 -4.27 -4.64 15.23
N CYS A 380 -3.18 -5.39 15.03
CA CYS A 380 -2.39 -5.96 16.11
C CYS A 380 -1.02 -5.26 16.17
N GLY A 381 -0.64 -4.79 17.36
CA GLY A 381 0.35 -3.73 17.59
C GLY A 381 1.81 -4.05 17.23
N GLU A 382 2.46 -3.07 16.61
CA GLU A 382 3.83 -3.08 16.08
C GLU A 382 4.88 -2.45 17.02
N GLN A 383 4.52 -2.17 18.27
CA GLN A 383 5.40 -1.67 19.32
C GLN A 383 4.96 -2.31 20.65
N PRO A 384 5.84 -2.90 21.48
CA PRO A 384 5.43 -3.53 22.73
C PRO A 384 5.17 -2.45 23.79
N LEU A 385 4.13 -1.65 23.53
CA LEU A 385 3.45 -0.82 24.50
C LEU A 385 2.18 -1.58 24.87
N LEU A 386 1.88 -1.65 26.16
CA LEU A 386 0.54 -2.08 26.56
C LEU A 386 -0.48 -1.07 26.02
N PRO A 387 -1.73 -1.49 25.78
CA PRO A 387 -2.77 -0.57 25.34
C PRO A 387 -2.78 0.71 26.17
N TRP A 388 -2.82 1.85 25.48
CA TRP A 388 -2.84 3.19 26.06
C TRP A 388 -1.53 3.63 26.75
N GLU A 389 -0.41 2.93 26.57
CA GLU A 389 0.89 3.44 27.02
C GLU A 389 1.47 4.49 26.06
N SER A 390 2.27 5.40 26.61
CA SER A 390 3.01 6.43 25.87
C SER A 390 4.52 6.25 26.00
N CYS A 391 5.26 6.47 24.92
CA CYS A 391 6.72 6.57 24.95
C CYS A 391 7.16 7.99 25.30
N ASN A 392 7.75 8.18 26.47
CA ASN A 392 8.42 9.42 26.84
C ASN A 392 9.93 9.24 26.77
N LEU A 393 10.57 9.85 25.77
CA LEU A 393 11.93 9.50 25.34
C LEU A 393 12.92 10.65 25.53
N GLY A 394 14.14 10.29 25.91
CA GLY A 394 15.29 11.20 25.95
C GLY A 394 16.56 10.46 25.50
N SER A 395 17.62 11.18 25.12
CA SER A 395 18.88 10.54 24.74
C SER A 395 20.11 11.34 25.20
N ILE A 396 21.06 10.66 25.83
CA ILE A 396 22.31 11.25 26.30
C ILE A 396 23.36 11.18 25.18
N ASN A 397 23.98 12.32 24.85
CA ASN A 397 25.17 12.35 23.99
C ASN A 397 26.39 11.85 24.76
N LEU A 398 26.77 10.58 24.57
CA LEU A 398 27.88 9.94 25.30
C LEU A 398 29.24 10.59 25.01
N ALA A 399 29.43 11.13 23.80
CA ALA A 399 30.70 11.71 23.40
C ALA A 399 31.09 12.97 24.22
N ASN A 400 30.14 13.59 24.91
CA ASN A 400 30.37 14.74 25.79
C ASN A 400 30.94 14.35 27.17
N TYR A 401 30.96 13.06 27.49
CA TYR A 401 31.44 12.51 28.76
C TYR A 401 32.77 11.78 28.59
N VAL A 402 33.50 12.04 27.50
CA VAL A 402 34.88 11.59 27.34
C VAL A 402 35.80 12.80 27.52
N THR A 403 36.72 12.71 28.47
CA THR A 403 37.73 13.72 28.78
C THR A 403 39.10 13.28 28.29
N GLY A 404 39.96 14.22 27.92
CA GLY A 404 41.30 13.96 27.38
C GLY A 404 41.35 14.03 25.85
N ASP A 405 42.50 13.64 25.29
CA ASP A 405 42.75 13.72 23.85
C ASP A 405 41.98 12.65 23.06
N VAL A 406 41.66 12.97 21.80
CA VAL A 406 41.01 12.02 20.89
C VAL A 406 41.94 10.83 20.64
N GLY A 407 41.45 9.64 20.97
CA GLY A 407 42.17 8.37 20.81
C GLY A 407 42.83 7.86 22.10
N SER A 408 42.75 8.61 23.21
CA SER A 408 43.33 8.24 24.51
C SER A 408 42.52 8.75 25.71
N GLY A 409 41.28 9.21 25.48
CA GLY A 409 40.43 9.76 26.52
C GLY A 409 39.87 8.71 27.49
N ALA A 410 39.21 9.20 28.55
CA ALA A 410 38.54 8.39 29.56
C ALA A 410 37.09 8.87 29.79
N MET A 411 36.21 7.95 30.20
CA MET A 411 34.83 8.28 30.54
C MET A 411 34.75 9.00 31.89
N ASP A 412 34.04 10.13 31.93
CA ASP A 412 33.65 10.87 33.13
C ASP A 412 32.30 10.34 33.64
N TYR A 413 32.38 9.29 34.46
CA TYR A 413 31.20 8.62 35.02
C TYR A 413 30.45 9.48 36.03
N ASP A 414 31.13 10.35 36.76
CA ASP A 414 30.49 11.22 37.76
C ASP A 414 29.56 12.22 37.09
N ARG A 415 30.04 12.88 36.02
CA ARG A 415 29.22 13.80 35.23
C ARG A 415 28.13 13.08 34.46
N LEU A 416 28.40 11.89 33.93
CA LEU A 416 27.38 11.05 33.27
C LEU A 416 26.26 10.69 34.25
N GLY A 417 26.61 10.26 35.46
CA GLY A 417 25.65 9.90 36.51
C GLY A 417 24.80 11.09 36.94
N ALA A 418 25.40 12.28 37.07
CA ALA A 418 24.65 13.51 37.33
C ALA A 418 23.63 13.83 36.23
N THR A 419 24.01 13.68 34.95
CA THR A 419 23.06 13.88 33.85
C THR A 419 21.97 12.81 33.82
N VAL A 420 22.29 11.54 34.10
CA VAL A 420 21.28 10.47 34.17
C VAL A 420 20.23 10.81 35.23
N ARG A 421 20.64 11.26 36.42
CA ARG A 421 19.71 11.69 37.48
C ARG A 421 18.79 12.82 37.02
N THR A 422 19.36 13.87 36.42
CA THR A 422 18.59 15.00 35.89
C THR A 422 17.63 14.58 34.77
N ALA A 423 18.08 13.71 33.86
CA ALA A 423 17.29 13.23 32.73
C ALA A 423 16.10 12.37 33.19
N VAL A 424 16.30 11.49 34.19
CA VAL A 424 15.20 10.69 34.76
C VAL A 424 14.15 11.59 35.40
N ARG A 425 14.56 12.63 36.16
CA ARG A 425 13.63 13.61 36.74
C ARG A 425 12.89 14.39 35.66
N PHE A 426 13.61 14.91 34.68
CA PHE A 426 13.03 15.65 33.56
C PHE A 426 11.99 14.82 32.79
N LEU A 427 12.30 13.55 32.50
CA LEU A 427 11.35 12.66 31.84
C LEU A 427 10.16 12.34 32.77
N ASP A 428 10.35 12.13 34.08
CA ASP A 428 9.22 11.96 35.00
C ASP A 428 8.32 13.21 35.06
N ASP A 429 8.89 14.41 35.01
CA ASP A 429 8.14 15.68 34.96
C ASP A 429 7.34 15.81 33.65
N VAL A 430 7.88 15.37 32.52
CA VAL A 430 7.16 15.35 31.23
C VAL A 430 5.88 14.53 31.33
N ILE A 431 5.84 13.42 32.09
CA ILE A 431 4.61 12.63 32.30
C ILE A 431 3.52 13.47 33.00
N GLU A 432 3.89 14.39 33.88
CA GLU A 432 2.92 15.24 34.59
C GLU A 432 2.37 16.35 33.70
N ILE A 433 3.22 17.00 32.91
CA ILE A 433 2.85 18.17 32.10
C ILE A 433 2.29 17.81 30.72
N ASN A 434 2.49 16.58 30.26
CA ASN A 434 2.11 16.19 28.90
C ASN A 434 0.58 16.28 28.72
N ASN A 435 0.16 16.89 27.62
CA ASN A 435 -1.24 16.92 27.23
C ASN A 435 -1.60 15.64 26.48
N TYR A 436 -2.28 14.71 27.16
CA TYR A 436 -2.65 13.43 26.58
C TYR A 436 -3.91 13.56 25.73
N PRO A 437 -3.93 12.98 24.51
CA PRO A 437 -5.07 13.13 23.61
C PRO A 437 -6.31 12.35 24.06
N LEU A 438 -6.15 11.35 24.93
CA LEU A 438 -7.23 10.50 25.44
C LEU A 438 -7.04 10.24 26.96
N PRO A 439 -8.12 10.25 27.77
CA PRO A 439 -8.05 10.00 29.21
C PRO A 439 -7.46 8.63 29.57
N GLU A 440 -7.68 7.61 28.74
CA GLU A 440 -7.13 6.26 28.94
C GLU A 440 -5.61 6.25 28.88
N ILE A 441 -5.04 7.06 27.96
CA ILE A 441 -3.60 7.20 27.81
C ILE A 441 -3.02 7.90 29.03
N GLU A 442 -3.66 8.98 29.47
CA GLU A 442 -3.23 9.70 30.67
C GLU A 442 -3.22 8.77 31.90
N ARG A 443 -4.30 8.03 32.12
CA ARG A 443 -4.44 7.12 33.26
C ARG A 443 -3.35 6.05 33.26
N ILE A 444 -3.08 5.42 32.12
CA ILE A 444 -2.06 4.36 32.02
C ILE A 444 -0.64 4.94 32.09
N ALA A 445 -0.37 6.07 31.42
CA ALA A 445 0.92 6.73 31.45
C ALA A 445 1.29 7.22 32.86
N LYS A 446 0.35 7.84 33.59
CA LYS A 446 0.56 8.25 35.00
C LYS A 446 0.60 7.06 35.96
N GLY A 447 -0.06 5.95 35.62
CA GLY A 447 -0.06 4.72 36.42
C GLY A 447 1.24 3.91 36.34
N ASN A 448 1.77 3.70 35.13
CA ASN A 448 3.00 2.93 34.91
C ASN A 448 4.26 3.81 34.91
N ARG A 449 4.12 5.08 34.54
CA ARG A 449 5.20 6.08 34.50
C ARG A 449 6.43 5.64 33.72
N LYS A 450 6.23 4.96 32.59
CA LYS A 450 7.32 4.49 31.75
C LYS A 450 8.05 5.66 31.09
N ILE A 451 9.37 5.67 31.23
CA ILE A 451 10.26 6.56 30.50
C ILE A 451 11.24 5.71 29.68
N GLY A 452 11.87 6.34 28.69
CA GLY A 452 12.86 5.72 27.80
C GLY A 452 14.07 6.63 27.62
N LEU A 453 14.99 6.58 28.57
CA LEU A 453 16.30 7.20 28.48
C LEU A 453 17.23 6.33 27.63
N GLY A 454 17.63 6.85 26.49
CA GLY A 454 18.58 6.24 25.57
C GLY A 454 19.91 6.96 25.51
N VAL A 455 20.73 6.59 24.53
CA VAL A 455 22.04 7.17 24.27
C VAL A 455 22.21 7.46 22.78
N MET A 456 23.09 8.40 22.47
CA MET A 456 23.55 8.71 21.12
C MET A 456 25.05 9.03 21.10
N GLY A 457 25.67 9.02 19.92
CA GLY A 457 27.09 9.36 19.75
C GLY A 457 28.04 8.25 20.21
N TRP A 458 27.64 6.98 20.10
CA TRP A 458 28.47 5.87 20.54
C TRP A 458 29.75 5.71 19.71
N ALA A 459 29.67 5.88 18.38
CA ALA A 459 30.83 5.81 17.51
C ALA A 459 31.87 6.89 17.86
N GLU A 460 31.44 8.13 18.09
CA GLU A 460 32.28 9.23 18.54
C GLU A 460 32.92 8.95 19.91
N THR A 461 32.15 8.37 20.83
CA THR A 461 32.64 7.98 22.16
C THR A 461 33.80 7.01 22.04
N LEU A 462 33.65 5.96 21.23
CA LEU A 462 34.68 4.95 21.00
C LEU A 462 35.94 5.54 20.35
N VAL A 463 35.79 6.40 19.35
CA VAL A 463 36.93 7.11 18.73
C VAL A 463 37.68 7.93 19.77
N LYS A 464 36.98 8.71 20.60
CA LYS A 464 37.61 9.52 21.65
C LYS A 464 38.35 8.66 22.67
N LEU A 465 37.81 7.49 23.02
CA LEU A 465 38.45 6.51 23.91
C LEU A 465 39.59 5.72 23.24
N GLY A 466 39.77 5.82 21.92
CA GLY A 466 40.75 5.02 21.17
C GLY A 466 40.37 3.54 21.05
N LEU A 467 39.07 3.23 21.02
CA LEU A 467 38.55 1.87 20.92
C LEU A 467 37.87 1.63 19.57
N ALA A 468 38.08 0.45 18.98
CA ALA A 468 37.36 0.02 17.78
C ALA A 468 35.92 -0.37 18.13
N TYR A 469 34.96 0.05 17.29
CA TYR A 469 33.54 -0.26 17.47
C TYR A 469 33.25 -1.77 17.45
N ASP A 470 33.86 -2.47 16.51
CA ASP A 470 33.70 -3.90 16.27
C ASP A 470 34.78 -4.75 16.98
N GLY A 471 35.56 -4.12 17.87
CA GLY A 471 36.57 -4.79 18.69
C GLY A 471 36.02 -5.30 20.04
N PRO A 472 36.62 -6.33 20.64
CA PRO A 472 36.19 -6.86 21.95
C PRO A 472 36.17 -5.81 23.07
N ALA A 473 37.13 -4.87 23.06
CA ALA A 473 37.20 -3.79 24.05
C ALA A 473 36.05 -2.78 23.89
N GLY A 474 35.65 -2.46 22.64
CA GLY A 474 34.51 -1.60 22.36
C GLY A 474 33.19 -2.23 22.81
N LEU A 475 32.99 -3.52 22.52
CA LEU A 475 31.81 -4.28 22.98
C LEU A 475 31.73 -4.35 24.51
N LYS A 476 32.86 -4.60 25.19
CA LYS A 476 32.92 -4.60 26.65
C LYS A 476 32.61 -3.22 27.22
N LYS A 477 33.09 -2.14 26.58
CA LYS A 477 32.81 -0.77 27.01
C LYS A 477 31.33 -0.42 26.82
N ALA A 478 30.67 -0.91 25.77
CA ALA A 478 29.22 -0.74 25.59
C ALA A 478 28.42 -1.34 26.77
N GLU A 479 28.79 -2.56 27.20
CA GLU A 479 28.18 -3.20 28.37
C GLU A 479 28.43 -2.39 29.65
N GLU A 480 29.67 -1.94 29.87
CA GLU A 480 30.05 -1.14 31.04
C GLU A 480 29.27 0.17 31.14
N VAL A 481 29.22 0.93 30.04
CA VAL A 481 28.54 2.24 30.01
C VAL A 481 27.03 2.08 30.18
N MET A 482 26.41 1.12 29.47
CA MET A 482 24.96 0.94 29.57
C MET A 482 24.56 0.37 30.94
N LYS A 483 25.37 -0.51 31.53
CA LYS A 483 25.18 -0.98 32.91
C LYS A 483 25.18 0.19 33.90
N PHE A 484 26.17 1.07 33.80
CA PHE A 484 26.26 2.24 34.66
C PHE A 484 25.02 3.14 34.51
N ILE A 485 24.56 3.38 33.28
CA ILE A 485 23.35 4.19 33.02
C ILE A 485 22.11 3.55 33.63
N ASP A 486 21.95 2.23 33.49
CA ASP A 486 20.78 1.52 34.04
C ASP A 486 20.75 1.55 35.57
N GLU A 487 21.88 1.30 36.22
CA GLU A 487 22.04 1.35 37.68
C GLU A 487 21.80 2.79 38.21
N ALA A 488 22.39 3.79 37.56
CA ALA A 488 22.18 5.19 37.92
C ALA A 488 20.73 5.64 37.70
N ALA A 489 20.08 5.18 36.61
CA ALA A 489 18.68 5.49 36.33
C ALA A 489 17.74 4.82 37.35
N LEU A 490 18.04 3.59 37.79
CA LEU A 490 17.30 2.92 38.84
C LEU A 490 17.44 3.66 40.18
N SER A 491 18.66 4.05 40.56
CA SER A 491 18.89 4.86 41.78
C SER A 491 18.11 6.17 41.74
N ALA A 492 18.21 6.91 40.62
CA ALA A 492 17.48 8.16 40.43
C ALA A 492 15.96 7.98 40.54
N SER A 493 15.43 6.90 39.95
CA SER A 493 14.00 6.58 40.03
C SER A 493 13.56 6.19 41.44
N GLN A 494 14.41 5.51 42.22
CA GLN A 494 14.13 5.20 43.63
C GLN A 494 14.20 6.44 44.53
N GLU A 495 15.12 7.37 44.26
CA GLU A 495 15.19 8.66 44.95
C GLU A 495 13.92 9.48 44.68
N LEU A 496 13.48 9.57 43.42
CA LEU A 496 12.20 10.20 43.07
C LEU A 496 11.00 9.52 43.72
N ALA A 497 11.05 8.19 43.91
CA ALA A 497 9.98 7.48 44.60
C ALA A 497 9.89 7.84 46.09
N ARG A 498 11.00 8.22 46.74
CA ARG A 498 10.98 8.72 48.12
C ARG A 498 10.31 10.09 48.22
N GLU A 499 10.46 10.93 47.19
CA GLU A 499 9.85 12.26 47.11
C GLU A 499 8.37 12.20 46.71
N ARG A 500 8.03 11.40 45.68
CA ARG A 500 6.73 11.44 44.97
C ARG A 500 5.90 10.16 45.08
N GLY A 501 6.44 9.13 45.73
CA GLY A 501 5.86 7.78 45.79
C GLY A 501 6.27 6.90 44.61
N VAL A 502 6.15 5.58 44.77
CA VAL A 502 6.35 4.60 43.68
C VAL A 502 5.33 4.77 42.55
N PHE A 503 5.59 4.20 41.36
CA PHE A 503 4.54 4.16 40.33
C PHE A 503 3.29 3.41 40.83
N GLN A 504 2.11 3.84 40.40
CA GLN A 504 0.84 3.39 40.99
C GLN A 504 0.59 1.89 40.80
N ASN A 505 1.01 1.35 39.65
CA ASN A 505 0.84 -0.07 39.31
C ASN A 505 2.02 -0.95 39.78
N TRP A 506 2.72 -0.55 40.85
CA TRP A 506 3.88 -1.29 41.37
C TRP A 506 3.55 -2.67 41.93
N LYS A 507 2.37 -2.84 42.54
CA LYS A 507 1.89 -4.14 43.04
C LYS A 507 1.81 -5.15 41.88
N ASP A 508 2.26 -6.37 42.12
CA ASP A 508 2.39 -7.44 41.11
C ASP A 508 3.34 -7.15 39.93
N SER A 509 4.14 -6.08 39.98
CA SER A 509 5.15 -5.79 38.96
C SER A 509 6.39 -6.68 39.10
N ILE A 510 7.35 -6.54 38.18
CA ILE A 510 8.64 -7.26 38.23
C ILE A 510 9.48 -6.93 39.48
N TYR A 511 9.17 -5.82 40.16
CA TYR A 511 9.86 -5.35 41.35
C TYR A 511 9.18 -5.75 42.67
N ASP A 512 7.94 -6.23 42.63
CA ASP A 512 7.19 -6.66 43.81
C ASP A 512 7.62 -8.08 44.19
N LYS A 513 8.40 -8.21 45.27
CA LYS A 513 8.91 -9.51 45.77
C LYS A 513 7.80 -10.53 46.06
N ASP A 514 6.61 -10.04 46.44
CA ASP A 514 5.46 -10.87 46.82
C ASP A 514 4.46 -10.96 45.64
N GLY A 515 4.81 -10.39 44.49
CA GLY A 515 3.98 -10.31 43.30
C GLY A 515 4.19 -11.49 42.35
N LYS A 516 3.12 -11.88 41.66
CA LYS A 516 3.13 -13.01 40.68
C LYS A 516 4.11 -12.85 39.51
N HIS A 517 4.60 -11.65 39.24
CA HIS A 517 5.49 -11.36 38.11
C HIS A 517 6.92 -11.00 38.54
N PHE A 518 7.30 -11.26 39.79
CA PHE A 518 8.65 -10.98 40.29
C PHE A 518 9.74 -11.60 39.40
N ARG A 519 10.80 -10.84 39.11
CA ARG A 519 11.93 -11.26 38.25
C ARG A 519 13.29 -11.19 38.95
N GLY A 520 13.32 -11.27 40.28
CA GLY A 520 14.57 -11.42 41.05
C GLY A 520 15.20 -10.12 41.55
N LEU A 521 14.73 -8.95 41.10
CA LEU A 521 15.19 -7.63 41.58
C LEU A 521 14.06 -6.91 42.33
N SER A 522 14.10 -6.93 43.66
CA SER A 522 13.13 -6.21 44.49
C SER A 522 13.52 -4.74 44.60
N ALA A 523 12.71 -3.84 44.06
CA ALA A 523 12.96 -2.40 44.08
C ALA A 523 11.65 -1.60 44.22
N LYS A 524 11.77 -0.31 44.55
CA LYS A 524 10.64 0.62 44.66
C LYS A 524 10.88 1.87 43.79
N PRO A 525 10.97 1.73 42.45
CA PRO A 525 11.22 2.86 41.57
C PRO A 525 9.97 3.72 41.35
N ARG A 526 10.16 4.96 40.92
CA ARG A 526 9.09 5.87 40.47
C ARG A 526 8.58 5.51 39.07
N ASN A 527 9.37 4.80 38.27
CA ASN A 527 9.11 4.51 36.87
C ASN A 527 9.16 3.00 36.63
N ALA A 528 8.16 2.43 35.94
CA ALA A 528 8.12 0.98 35.66
C ALA A 528 9.27 0.54 34.72
N SER A 529 9.60 1.37 33.73
CA SER A 529 10.78 1.24 32.86
C SER A 529 11.49 2.58 32.76
N ARG A 530 12.80 2.55 32.57
CA ARG A 530 13.68 3.72 32.62
C ARG A 530 14.48 3.88 31.33
N THR A 531 15.02 2.77 30.79
CA THR A 531 15.99 2.81 29.70
C THR A 531 15.42 2.28 28.39
N THR A 532 15.68 2.99 27.28
CA THR A 532 15.26 2.62 25.91
C THR A 532 16.12 3.34 24.90
N ILE A 533 16.72 2.62 23.96
CA ILE A 533 17.53 3.26 22.89
C ILE A 533 16.66 3.40 21.65
N ALA A 534 16.17 4.61 21.39
CA ALA A 534 15.36 4.95 20.22
C ALA A 534 16.24 5.42 19.04
N PRO A 535 15.70 5.51 17.81
CA PRO A 535 16.40 6.18 16.72
C PRO A 535 16.62 7.66 17.05
N THR A 536 17.86 8.13 16.94
CA THR A 536 18.20 9.53 17.31
C THR A 536 18.58 10.38 16.10
N GLY A 537 18.16 10.04 14.89
CA GLY A 537 18.63 10.70 13.65
C GLY A 537 18.57 12.24 13.70
N THR A 538 17.41 12.82 13.98
CA THR A 538 17.23 14.28 14.04
C THR A 538 18.01 14.92 15.19
N ILE A 539 17.92 14.35 16.40
CA ILE A 539 18.55 14.94 17.60
C ILE A 539 20.07 14.77 17.62
N ALA A 540 20.61 13.71 16.99
CA ALA A 540 22.04 13.51 16.82
C ALA A 540 22.62 14.56 15.87
N ILE A 541 21.95 14.81 14.74
CA ILE A 541 22.34 15.88 13.81
C ILE A 541 22.28 17.24 14.51
N ALA A 542 21.22 17.53 15.27
CA ALA A 542 21.11 18.77 16.03
C ALA A 542 22.23 18.92 17.08
N ALA A 543 22.71 17.81 17.64
CA ALA A 543 23.85 17.77 18.56
C ALA A 543 25.22 17.73 17.86
N GLY A 544 25.27 17.83 16.52
CA GLY A 544 26.51 17.81 15.74
C GLY A 544 27.18 16.43 15.63
N LEU A 545 26.43 15.35 15.89
CA LEU A 545 26.91 13.98 15.80
C LEU A 545 26.64 13.38 14.41
N GLN A 546 27.49 12.44 14.00
CA GLN A 546 27.35 11.65 12.78
C GLN A 546 27.00 10.18 13.07
N GLY A 547 27.32 9.68 14.27
CA GLY A 547 26.82 8.43 14.81
C GLY A 547 25.45 8.62 15.46
N SER A 548 24.38 8.18 14.80
CA SER A 548 23.04 8.19 15.40
C SER A 548 22.91 7.05 16.41
N GLY A 549 22.47 7.33 17.63
CA GLY A 549 22.21 6.31 18.65
C GLY A 549 23.48 5.53 18.99
N ILE A 550 23.37 4.20 18.88
CA ILE A 550 24.49 3.26 19.01
C ILE A 550 25.01 2.76 17.66
N GLU A 551 24.71 3.45 16.56
CA GLU A 551 25.21 3.07 15.23
C GLU A 551 26.70 3.38 15.07
N PRO A 552 27.44 2.59 14.27
CA PRO A 552 28.73 3.04 13.75
C PRO A 552 28.51 4.20 12.78
N PHE A 553 29.60 4.87 12.38
CA PHE A 553 29.49 5.89 11.33
C PHE A 553 28.93 5.28 10.06
N PHE A 554 28.02 5.96 9.38
CA PHE A 554 27.54 5.48 8.08
C PHE A 554 28.60 5.69 6.98
N ALA A 555 29.29 6.83 7.03
CA ALA A 555 30.36 7.23 6.13
C ALA A 555 31.30 8.23 6.83
N ILE A 556 32.58 8.27 6.42
CA ILE A 556 33.58 9.17 6.99
C ILE A 556 33.72 10.47 6.19
N ALA A 557 33.67 10.38 4.86
CA ALA A 557 33.58 11.53 3.97
C ALA A 557 32.44 11.30 2.99
N TYR A 558 31.45 12.19 2.98
CA TYR A 558 30.26 12.02 2.15
C TYR A 558 29.65 13.35 1.74
N THR A 559 28.90 13.28 0.65
CA THR A 559 28.10 14.39 0.17
C THR A 559 26.67 14.26 0.70
N ARG A 560 26.21 15.27 1.44
CA ARG A 560 24.89 15.36 2.02
C ARG A 560 23.97 16.20 1.14
N TYR A 561 22.80 15.66 0.84
CA TYR A 561 21.74 16.35 0.10
C TYR A 561 20.71 16.94 1.05
N ASN A 562 20.32 18.20 0.85
CA ASN A 562 19.17 18.75 1.56
C ASN A 562 17.84 18.25 0.94
N ALA A 563 16.70 18.61 1.54
CA ALA A 563 15.39 18.17 1.07
C ALA A 563 15.11 18.54 -0.40
N ARG A 564 15.62 19.67 -0.89
CA ARG A 564 15.47 20.13 -2.27
C ARG A 564 16.33 19.32 -3.24
N ALA A 565 17.56 18.98 -2.85
CA ALA A 565 18.40 18.08 -3.62
C ALA A 565 17.82 16.66 -3.67
N LEU A 566 17.25 16.15 -2.57
CA LEU A 566 16.55 14.85 -2.56
C LEU A 566 15.29 14.87 -3.43
N ASP A 567 14.53 15.97 -3.44
CA ASP A 567 13.36 16.14 -4.28
C ASP A 567 13.72 16.25 -5.78
N ALA A 568 14.80 16.98 -6.09
CA ALA A 568 15.36 17.03 -7.43
C ALA A 568 15.77 15.64 -7.93
N LEU A 569 16.48 14.86 -7.09
CA LEU A 569 16.88 13.48 -7.39
C LEU A 569 15.67 12.54 -7.57
N LYS A 570 14.61 12.70 -6.77
CA LYS A 570 13.33 11.96 -6.93
C LYS A 570 12.69 12.20 -8.29
N HIS A 571 12.86 13.38 -8.86
CA HIS A 571 12.30 13.77 -10.14
C HIS A 571 13.29 13.62 -11.32
N GLY A 572 14.42 12.91 -11.11
CA GLY A 572 15.42 12.67 -12.14
C GLY A 572 16.21 13.91 -12.56
N LYS A 573 16.18 14.97 -11.74
CA LYS A 573 17.04 16.16 -11.88
C LYS A 573 18.32 15.94 -11.06
N GLY A 574 19.45 16.49 -11.52
CA GLY A 574 20.70 16.48 -10.75
C GLY A 574 20.57 17.34 -9.50
N ALA A 575 21.31 16.99 -8.44
CA ALA A 575 21.38 17.82 -7.24
C ALA A 575 22.19 19.10 -7.52
N ASP A 576 21.61 20.27 -7.21
CA ASP A 576 22.30 21.55 -7.32
C ASP A 576 23.47 21.62 -6.31
N ALA A 577 24.59 22.23 -6.72
CA ALA A 577 25.80 22.33 -5.88
C ALA A 577 25.56 23.12 -4.57
N LYS A 578 24.65 24.10 -4.57
CA LYS A 578 24.24 24.86 -3.37
C LYS A 578 23.42 24.04 -2.36
N ASP A 579 22.83 22.94 -2.83
CA ASP A 579 21.95 22.05 -2.07
C ASP A 579 22.67 20.74 -1.68
N THR A 580 23.98 20.71 -1.92
CA THR A 580 24.88 19.56 -1.84
C THR A 580 26.08 19.95 -0.96
N PHE A 581 26.23 19.33 0.20
CA PHE A 581 27.24 19.68 1.20
C PHE A 581 28.25 18.54 1.34
N PHE A 582 29.52 18.81 1.08
CA PHE A 582 30.58 17.85 1.38
C PHE A 582 30.89 17.90 2.89
N GLU A 583 30.62 16.81 3.59
CA GLU A 583 30.86 16.65 5.01
C GLU A 583 31.93 15.58 5.25
N VAL A 584 32.90 15.92 6.10
CA VAL A 584 33.90 14.97 6.60
C VAL A 584 33.71 14.85 8.10
N ASN A 585 33.91 13.65 8.63
CA ASN A 585 33.87 13.41 10.07
C ASN A 585 34.88 14.28 10.81
N SER A 586 34.38 15.06 11.77
CA SER A 586 35.18 16.05 12.50
C SER A 586 36.29 15.41 13.33
N LEU A 587 36.04 14.26 13.95
CA LEU A 587 37.06 13.53 14.72
C LEU A 587 38.13 12.93 13.80
N PHE A 588 37.73 12.41 12.63
CA PHE A 588 38.69 11.93 11.64
C PHE A 588 39.55 13.07 11.11
N ARG A 589 38.94 14.22 10.76
CA ARG A 589 39.66 15.41 10.31
C ARG A 589 40.67 15.88 11.34
N GLN A 590 40.29 15.97 12.62
CA GLN A 590 41.18 16.36 13.70
C GLN A 590 42.39 15.42 13.84
N LEU A 591 42.17 14.11 13.73
CA LEU A 591 43.26 13.12 13.76
C LEU A 591 44.13 13.19 12.50
N ALA A 592 43.54 13.37 11.32
CA ALA A 592 44.28 13.53 10.08
C ALA A 592 45.16 14.79 10.12
N GLU A 593 44.65 15.92 10.60
CA GLU A 593 45.41 17.18 10.78
C GLU A 593 46.60 16.97 11.73
N ARG A 594 46.39 16.26 12.85
CA ARG A 594 47.47 15.95 13.80
C ARG A 594 48.58 15.09 13.19
N GLU A 595 48.22 14.16 12.31
CA GLU A 595 49.14 13.26 11.62
C GLU A 595 49.58 13.81 10.25
N ASN A 596 49.46 15.14 10.03
CA ASN A 596 49.81 15.84 8.79
C ASN A 596 49.21 15.18 7.52
N PHE A 597 47.92 14.86 7.60
CA PHE A 597 47.11 14.16 6.57
C PHE A 597 47.76 12.88 6.04
N PHE A 598 48.56 12.22 6.87
CA PHE A 598 49.29 10.99 6.54
C PHE A 598 50.25 11.16 5.34
N GLY A 599 50.76 12.38 5.13
CA GLY A 599 51.64 12.72 4.01
C GLY A 599 50.93 12.93 2.67
N LEU A 600 49.59 13.03 2.66
CA LEU A 600 48.78 13.36 1.48
C LEU A 600 48.25 14.79 1.54
N ASP A 601 47.90 15.35 0.37
CA ASP A 601 47.10 16.58 0.32
C ASP A 601 45.67 16.32 0.85
N GLU A 602 45.12 17.28 1.60
CA GLU A 602 43.80 17.19 2.23
C GLU A 602 42.71 16.77 1.21
N LYS A 603 42.67 17.40 0.02
CA LYS A 603 41.65 17.11 -0.99
C LYS A 603 41.86 15.74 -1.62
N VAL A 604 43.12 15.29 -1.73
CA VAL A 604 43.46 13.96 -2.24
C VAL A 604 43.00 12.88 -1.26
N LEU A 605 43.23 13.08 0.04
CA LEU A 605 42.76 12.17 1.08
C LEU A 605 41.23 12.04 1.07
N TRP A 606 40.50 13.16 1.00
CA TRP A 606 39.03 13.15 0.94
C TRP A 606 38.49 12.39 -0.28
N LYS A 607 39.07 12.62 -1.46
CA LYS A 607 38.69 11.89 -2.68
C LYS A 607 39.00 10.40 -2.60
N LYS A 608 40.12 10.03 -1.98
CA LYS A 608 40.46 8.61 -1.76
C LYS A 608 39.43 7.92 -0.85
N ILE A 609 39.03 8.58 0.23
CA ILE A 609 38.00 8.05 1.14
C ILE A 609 36.65 7.94 0.43
N GLU A 610 36.25 8.97 -0.32
CA GLU A 610 34.99 8.96 -1.09
C GLU A 610 34.97 7.83 -2.12
N ALA A 611 36.09 7.59 -2.83
CA ALA A 611 36.24 6.49 -3.78
C ALA A 611 36.27 5.11 -3.11
N ASN A 612 36.76 5.03 -1.88
CA ASN A 612 36.84 3.79 -1.09
C ASN A 612 35.54 3.53 -0.31
N HIS A 613 34.40 3.56 -0.99
CA HIS A 613 33.08 3.38 -0.39
C HIS A 613 32.81 4.30 0.82
N LYS A 614 33.41 5.51 0.82
CA LYS A 614 33.28 6.49 1.91
C LYS A 614 33.85 6.01 3.26
N ALA A 615 34.74 5.01 3.23
CA ALA A 615 35.37 4.37 4.37
C ALA A 615 36.89 4.58 4.37
N VAL A 616 37.51 4.54 5.55
CA VAL A 616 38.96 4.70 5.71
C VAL A 616 39.70 3.36 5.75
N ARG A 617 38.99 2.26 6.06
CA ARG A 617 39.58 0.92 6.09
C ARG A 617 39.99 0.50 4.69
N GLY A 618 41.21 -0.01 4.55
CA GLY A 618 41.79 -0.44 3.28
C GLY A 618 42.59 0.63 2.53
N ILE A 619 42.73 1.86 3.06
CA ILE A 619 43.59 2.90 2.46
C ILE A 619 45.02 2.77 3.02
N PRO A 620 46.03 2.38 2.21
CA PRO A 620 47.37 2.05 2.70
C PRO A 620 48.09 3.19 3.43
N GLU A 621 47.83 4.44 3.04
CA GLU A 621 48.49 5.60 3.62
C GLU A 621 48.00 5.93 5.03
N ILE A 622 46.79 5.49 5.40
CA ILE A 622 46.24 5.70 6.75
C ILE A 622 46.78 4.59 7.67
N PRO A 623 47.39 4.90 8.82
CA PRO A 623 47.85 3.88 9.75
C PRO A 623 46.74 2.93 10.20
N ALA A 624 47.02 1.62 10.29
CA ALA A 624 46.04 0.59 10.64
C ALA A 624 45.30 0.90 11.96
N LYS A 625 46.01 1.41 12.97
CA LYS A 625 45.43 1.82 14.26
C LYS A 625 44.36 2.90 14.11
N ILE A 626 44.47 3.79 13.13
CA ILE A 626 43.45 4.83 12.87
C ILE A 626 42.30 4.25 12.04
N GLN A 627 42.59 3.38 11.06
CA GLN A 627 41.55 2.68 10.30
C GLN A 627 40.62 1.85 11.20
N GLU A 628 41.16 1.24 12.26
CA GLU A 628 40.40 0.46 13.23
C GLU A 628 39.39 1.30 14.03
N LEU A 629 39.67 2.59 14.26
CA LEU A 629 38.81 3.50 15.03
C LEU A 629 37.58 3.99 14.25
N PHE A 630 37.65 3.98 12.91
CA PHE A 630 36.60 4.53 12.05
C PHE A 630 35.97 3.47 11.13
N PRO A 631 35.44 2.34 11.67
CA PRO A 631 34.61 1.46 10.87
C PRO A 631 33.35 2.19 10.44
N THR A 632 33.01 2.06 9.16
CA THR A 632 31.69 2.40 8.68
C THR A 632 30.70 1.27 8.96
N ALA A 633 29.40 1.55 8.86
CA ALA A 633 28.35 0.54 9.00
C ALA A 633 28.51 -0.65 8.04
N HIS A 634 29.20 -0.45 6.91
CA HIS A 634 29.48 -1.47 5.91
C HIS A 634 30.77 -2.26 6.18
N ASP A 635 31.69 -1.70 6.97
CA ASP A 635 32.90 -2.40 7.42
C ASP A 635 32.62 -3.34 8.58
N VAL A 636 31.61 -3.02 9.41
CA VAL A 636 31.24 -3.84 10.56
C VAL A 636 30.50 -5.09 10.10
N SER A 637 30.98 -6.26 10.52
CA SER A 637 30.31 -7.53 10.24
C SER A 637 28.91 -7.58 10.86
N VAL A 638 27.99 -8.32 10.22
CA VAL A 638 26.63 -8.56 10.75
C VAL A 638 26.67 -9.09 12.17
N GLU A 639 27.59 -10.00 12.47
CA GLU A 639 27.79 -10.55 13.80
C GLU A 639 28.17 -9.46 14.82
N ASN A 640 29.11 -8.58 14.48
CA ASN A 640 29.55 -7.52 15.39
C ASN A 640 28.50 -6.42 15.57
N HIS A 641 27.70 -6.11 14.54
CA HIS A 641 26.53 -5.26 14.69
C HIS A 641 25.55 -5.81 15.74
N ILE A 642 25.27 -7.12 15.70
CA ILE A 642 24.36 -7.78 16.65
C ILE A 642 24.99 -7.85 18.04
N LYS A 643 26.28 -8.17 18.15
CA LYS A 643 27.01 -8.18 19.44
C LYS A 643 26.99 -6.80 20.10
N ALA A 644 27.21 -5.73 19.33
CA ALA A 644 27.12 -4.37 19.83
C ALA A 644 25.70 -4.05 20.33
N GLN A 645 24.67 -4.44 19.58
CA GLN A 645 23.28 -4.28 20.02
C GLN A 645 23.01 -5.06 21.32
N ALA A 646 23.45 -6.32 21.39
CA ALA A 646 23.26 -7.19 22.54
C ALA A 646 23.94 -6.63 23.81
N ALA A 647 25.14 -6.04 23.66
CA ALA A 647 25.87 -5.40 24.74
C ALA A 647 25.02 -4.31 25.44
N PHE A 648 24.41 -3.42 24.66
CA PHE A 648 23.47 -2.42 25.20
C PHE A 648 22.17 -3.05 25.70
N GLN A 649 21.63 -4.04 25.01
CA GLN A 649 20.32 -4.63 25.33
C GLN A 649 20.29 -5.31 26.70
N LYS A 650 21.42 -5.88 27.16
CA LYS A 650 21.56 -6.51 28.49
C LYS A 650 21.12 -5.59 29.64
N TYR A 651 21.39 -4.29 29.51
CA TYR A 651 21.12 -3.26 30.53
C TYR A 651 20.09 -2.23 30.03
N THR A 652 19.18 -2.65 29.16
CA THR A 652 18.06 -1.82 28.67
C THR A 652 16.74 -2.48 29.03
N ASP A 653 15.86 -1.78 29.77
CA ASP A 653 14.55 -2.27 30.21
C ASP A 653 13.65 -2.66 29.04
N ASN A 654 13.54 -1.75 28.07
CA ASN A 654 12.76 -1.96 26.85
C ASN A 654 13.70 -2.46 25.74
N ALA A 655 13.48 -2.06 24.49
CA ALA A 655 14.27 -2.51 23.35
C ALA A 655 15.35 -1.50 22.93
N VAL A 656 16.27 -1.99 22.10
CA VAL A 656 17.30 -1.19 21.42
C VAL A 656 16.99 -1.11 19.93
N SER A 657 16.85 0.10 19.40
CA SER A 657 16.68 0.35 17.98
C SER A 657 18.03 0.60 17.33
N LYS A 658 18.61 -0.47 16.77
CA LYS A 658 19.84 -0.44 15.97
C LYS A 658 19.63 -1.13 14.63
N THR A 659 20.18 -0.54 13.59
CA THR A 659 20.18 -1.03 12.21
C THR A 659 21.38 -1.95 12.00
N ILE A 660 21.10 -3.14 11.46
CA ILE A 660 22.09 -4.11 11.04
C ILE A 660 22.25 -3.97 9.53
N ASN A 661 23.25 -3.20 9.11
CA ASN A 661 23.56 -2.97 7.70
C ASN A 661 24.20 -4.23 7.09
N MET A 662 23.61 -4.72 6.00
CA MET A 662 24.08 -5.88 5.24
C MET A 662 24.43 -5.46 3.80
N PRO A 663 25.44 -6.10 3.18
CA PRO A 663 25.76 -5.84 1.78
C PRO A 663 24.62 -6.26 0.86
N GLY A 664 24.53 -5.67 -0.34
CA GLY A 664 23.49 -6.00 -1.31
C GLY A 664 23.49 -7.46 -1.76
N SER A 665 24.65 -8.13 -1.64
CA SER A 665 24.87 -9.56 -1.90
C SER A 665 24.38 -10.50 -0.80
N ALA A 666 23.89 -9.99 0.34
CA ALA A 666 23.43 -10.81 1.46
C ALA A 666 22.26 -11.71 1.05
N LYS A 667 22.35 -12.99 1.42
CA LYS A 667 21.36 -14.04 1.13
C LYS A 667 20.31 -14.12 2.23
N VAL A 668 19.23 -14.84 1.95
CA VAL A 668 18.17 -15.13 2.94
C VAL A 668 18.74 -15.83 4.18
N GLU A 669 19.75 -16.70 4.01
CA GLU A 669 20.38 -17.39 5.15
C GLU A 669 21.16 -16.43 6.05
N ASP A 670 21.77 -15.37 5.50
CA ASP A 670 22.48 -14.35 6.29
C ASP A 670 21.50 -13.57 7.18
N VAL A 671 20.34 -13.22 6.63
CA VAL A 671 19.25 -12.58 7.37
C VAL A 671 18.71 -13.50 8.48
N LYS A 672 18.51 -14.78 8.17
CA LYS A 672 18.08 -15.78 9.15
C LYS A 672 19.09 -15.99 10.27
N ASN A 673 20.38 -16.04 9.94
CA ASN A 673 21.46 -16.16 10.92
C ASN A 673 21.56 -14.91 11.82
N CYS A 674 21.32 -13.73 11.27
CA CYS A 674 21.19 -12.49 12.03
C CYS A 674 20.10 -12.60 13.11
N TYR A 675 18.87 -12.98 12.73
CA TYR A 675 17.77 -13.14 13.70
C TYR A 675 18.06 -14.24 14.74
N ARG A 676 18.65 -15.37 14.32
CA ARG A 676 19.03 -16.47 15.24
C ARG A 676 20.09 -16.05 16.25
N LEU A 677 21.10 -15.31 15.81
CA LEU A 677 22.15 -14.82 16.69
C LEU A 677 21.58 -13.80 17.68
N ALA A 678 20.79 -12.85 17.20
CA ALA A 678 20.15 -11.85 18.06
C ALA A 678 19.25 -12.50 19.12
N TYR A 679 18.46 -13.51 18.74
CA TYR A 679 17.66 -14.29 19.69
C TYR A 679 18.53 -14.99 20.74
N ARG A 680 19.62 -15.67 20.32
CA ARG A 680 20.55 -16.34 21.25
C ARG A 680 21.21 -15.37 22.23
N LEU A 681 21.48 -14.14 21.81
CA LEU A 681 22.11 -13.11 22.63
C LEU A 681 21.11 -12.29 23.46
N GLY A 682 19.81 -12.60 23.41
CA GLY A 682 18.78 -11.92 24.21
C GLY A 682 18.34 -10.56 23.66
N CYS A 683 18.55 -10.29 22.38
CA CYS A 683 18.03 -9.08 21.73
C CYS A 683 16.49 -9.09 21.71
N LYS A 684 15.86 -8.00 22.18
CA LYS A 684 14.38 -7.89 22.25
C LYS A 684 13.73 -7.45 20.92
N GLY A 685 14.53 -6.89 20.01
CA GLY A 685 14.12 -6.50 18.65
C GLY A 685 15.35 -6.40 17.75
N VAL A 686 15.18 -6.43 16.42
CA VAL A 686 16.27 -6.28 15.44
C VAL A 686 15.74 -5.57 14.21
N THR A 687 16.53 -4.65 13.66
CA THR A 687 16.24 -4.00 12.37
C THR A 687 17.31 -4.39 11.36
N VAL A 688 16.96 -5.17 10.33
CA VAL A 688 17.90 -5.54 9.26
C VAL A 688 17.70 -4.63 8.06
N TYR A 689 18.80 -4.09 7.53
CA TYR A 689 18.79 -3.32 6.29
C TYR A 689 19.79 -3.90 5.30
N ARG A 690 19.28 -4.44 4.18
CA ARG A 690 20.11 -4.93 3.06
C ARG A 690 20.31 -3.82 2.05
N ASP A 691 21.56 -3.53 1.71
CA ASP A 691 21.85 -2.47 0.74
C ASP A 691 21.18 -2.74 -0.63
N GLY A 692 20.70 -1.69 -1.28
CA GLY A 692 19.93 -1.77 -2.52
C GLY A 692 18.47 -2.27 -2.40
N CYS A 693 17.96 -2.57 -1.20
CA CYS A 693 16.56 -3.00 -1.03
C CYS A 693 15.50 -1.88 -1.13
N LYS A 694 15.94 -0.61 -1.06
CA LYS A 694 15.11 0.58 -1.32
C LYS A 694 15.68 1.35 -2.51
N ALA A 695 14.80 1.82 -3.39
CA ALA A 695 15.16 2.47 -4.66
C ALA A 695 15.93 3.80 -4.48
N GLN A 696 15.78 4.49 -3.35
CA GLN A 696 16.47 5.75 -3.04
C GLN A 696 16.76 5.85 -1.53
N GLN A 697 17.96 6.31 -1.19
CA GLN A 697 18.48 6.40 0.19
C GLN A 697 18.82 7.86 0.51
N VAL A 698 18.64 8.29 1.77
CA VAL A 698 19.02 9.64 2.23
C VAL A 698 20.55 9.78 2.31
N LEU A 699 21.26 8.69 2.58
CA LEU A 699 22.72 8.57 2.51
C LEU A 699 23.06 7.52 1.45
N ASN A 700 23.47 7.96 0.25
CA ASN A 700 23.80 7.07 -0.87
C ASN A 700 25.30 6.71 -0.86
N ILE A 701 25.62 5.42 -0.95
CA ILE A 701 27.02 4.95 -1.08
C ILE A 701 27.45 4.83 -2.56
N GLY A 702 26.51 4.69 -3.49
CA GLY A 702 26.80 4.56 -4.92
C GLY A 702 27.31 5.85 -5.57
N ALA A 703 28.37 5.72 -6.36
CA ALA A 703 28.70 6.68 -7.40
C ALA A 703 27.73 6.51 -8.58
N ASP A 704 27.22 7.62 -9.11
CA ASP A 704 26.29 7.67 -10.23
C ASP A 704 26.82 6.89 -11.45
N THR A 705 26.15 5.78 -11.79
CA THR A 705 26.19 5.18 -13.13
C THR A 705 24.87 5.42 -13.84
N HIS A 706 24.54 6.69 -14.09
CA HIS A 706 23.53 7.04 -15.08
C HIS A 706 24.21 7.46 -16.40
N PRO A 707 23.82 6.85 -17.54
CA PRO A 707 24.37 7.23 -18.84
C PRO A 707 24.00 8.68 -19.17
N LYS A 708 25.00 9.48 -19.52
CA LYS A 708 24.90 10.93 -19.81
C LYS A 708 23.90 11.20 -20.95
N GLY A 709 22.73 11.71 -20.60
CA GLY A 709 21.83 12.41 -21.54
C GLY A 709 22.35 13.81 -21.87
N LYS A 710 22.16 14.25 -23.12
CA LYS A 710 22.67 15.51 -23.70
C LYS A 710 22.38 16.75 -22.82
N LYS A 711 23.39 17.61 -22.66
CA LYS A 711 23.38 18.85 -21.84
C LYS A 711 22.22 19.78 -22.21
N ARG A 712 21.31 20.06 -21.26
CA ARG A 712 20.47 21.28 -21.26
C ARG A 712 21.32 22.46 -20.75
N ARG A 713 21.09 23.67 -21.28
CA ARG A 713 21.74 24.91 -20.82
C ARG A 713 21.39 25.14 -19.34
N ALA A 714 22.37 25.58 -18.55
CA ALA A 714 22.22 25.81 -17.12
C ALA A 714 21.20 26.95 -16.84
N PRO A 715 20.41 26.89 -15.75
CA PRO A 715 19.55 27.98 -15.31
C PRO A 715 20.37 29.26 -15.09
N ALA A 716 19.97 30.37 -15.71
CA ALA A 716 20.62 31.65 -15.50
C ALA A 716 20.11 32.28 -14.19
N GLN A 717 20.92 32.30 -13.14
CA GLN A 717 20.72 33.21 -12.01
C GLN A 717 21.42 34.53 -12.35
N SER A 718 20.69 35.65 -12.39
CA SER A 718 21.29 36.98 -12.43
C SER A 718 20.98 37.77 -11.17
N PHE A 719 22.06 38.18 -10.49
CA PHE A 719 22.06 39.41 -9.72
C PHE A 719 22.31 40.56 -10.72
N GLY A 720 21.38 41.52 -10.76
CA GLY A 720 21.35 42.64 -11.73
C GLY A 720 20.18 42.50 -12.71
N VAL A 721 19.08 43.23 -12.46
CA VAL A 721 17.83 43.09 -13.22
C VAL A 721 17.71 44.23 -14.23
N SER A 722 18.04 43.96 -15.49
CA SER A 722 17.60 44.81 -16.60
C SER A 722 16.21 44.33 -17.04
N SER A 723 15.25 45.25 -17.09
CA SER A 723 13.87 44.97 -17.50
C SER A 723 13.51 45.82 -18.71
N GLU A 724 12.91 45.22 -19.72
CA GLU A 724 12.38 45.92 -20.88
C GLU A 724 10.87 45.83 -20.90
N TYR A 725 10.22 46.96 -21.18
CA TYR A 725 8.77 47.06 -21.23
C TYR A 725 8.26 47.26 -22.66
N PHE A 726 7.25 46.47 -23.02
CA PHE A 726 6.51 46.56 -24.28
C PHE A 726 5.03 46.78 -24.00
N GLN A 727 4.43 47.68 -24.77
CA GLN A 727 2.98 47.85 -24.81
C GLN A 727 2.48 47.57 -26.23
N ILE A 728 1.68 46.52 -26.38
CA ILE A 728 1.16 46.07 -27.66
C ILE A 728 -0.36 46.21 -27.65
N LYS A 729 -0.94 46.89 -28.63
CA LYS A 729 -2.39 46.95 -28.78
C LYS A 729 -2.91 45.62 -29.33
N THR A 730 -3.91 45.05 -28.67
CA THR A 730 -4.60 43.82 -29.09
C THR A 730 -6.11 44.07 -29.20
N GLY A 731 -6.86 43.15 -29.82
CA GLY A 731 -8.32 43.27 -29.92
C GLY A 731 -9.07 43.14 -28.58
N TYR A 732 -8.34 42.86 -27.50
CA TYR A 732 -8.85 42.75 -26.13
C TYR A 732 -8.43 43.91 -25.22
N GLY A 733 -7.63 44.84 -25.73
CA GLY A 733 -7.06 45.94 -24.94
C GLY A 733 -5.54 46.02 -25.05
N PRO A 734 -4.91 46.98 -24.34
CA PRO A 734 -3.46 47.11 -24.32
C PRO A 734 -2.83 45.97 -23.52
N LEU A 735 -1.94 45.22 -24.17
CA LEU A 735 -1.11 44.18 -23.57
C LEU A 735 0.19 44.81 -23.08
N HIS A 736 0.46 44.67 -21.79
CA HIS A 736 1.67 45.14 -21.12
C HIS A 736 2.58 43.95 -20.87
N ILE A 737 3.83 44.03 -21.31
CA ILE A 737 4.80 42.93 -21.22
C ILE A 737 6.11 43.47 -20.65
N HIS A 738 6.59 42.89 -19.56
CA HIS A 738 7.92 43.16 -19.02
C HIS A 738 8.80 41.94 -19.20
N ILE A 739 9.95 42.10 -19.87
CA ILE A 739 10.93 41.05 -20.09
C ILE A 739 12.15 41.38 -19.25
N ASN A 740 12.40 40.58 -18.23
CA ASN A 740 13.62 40.67 -17.43
C ASN A 740 14.69 39.78 -18.06
N PHE A 741 15.88 40.34 -18.23
CA PHE A 741 16.98 39.71 -18.94
C PHE A 741 18.32 40.02 -18.28
N ASN A 742 19.30 39.19 -18.63
CA ASN A 742 20.68 39.32 -18.20
C ASN A 742 21.64 39.02 -19.36
N GLU A 743 22.93 38.93 -19.07
CA GLU A 743 23.99 38.62 -20.04
C GLU A 743 23.80 37.28 -20.79
N HIS A 744 22.95 36.39 -20.28
CA HIS A 744 22.64 35.08 -20.86
C HIS A 744 21.29 35.04 -21.61
N GLY A 745 20.52 36.14 -21.61
CA GLY A 745 19.23 36.26 -22.30
C GLY A 745 18.03 36.50 -21.37
N PRO A 746 16.79 36.45 -21.90
CA PRO A 746 15.58 36.67 -21.11
C PRO A 746 15.33 35.49 -20.17
N TYR A 747 15.06 35.78 -18.90
CA TYR A 747 14.77 34.76 -17.88
C TYR A 747 13.38 34.88 -17.25
N GLN A 748 12.72 36.05 -17.33
CA GLN A 748 11.36 36.24 -16.82
C GLN A 748 10.54 37.13 -17.75
N VAL A 749 9.24 36.84 -17.87
CA VAL A 749 8.28 37.59 -18.68
C VAL A 749 6.99 37.80 -17.88
N PHE A 750 6.71 39.05 -17.51
CA PHE A 750 5.43 39.42 -16.87
C PHE A 750 4.48 40.00 -17.90
N THR A 751 3.23 39.57 -17.86
CA THR A 751 2.19 40.00 -18.80
C THR A 751 0.94 40.43 -18.05
N ASN A 752 0.39 41.57 -18.46
CA ASN A 752 -0.81 42.14 -17.86
C ASN A 752 -1.69 42.79 -18.93
N MET A 753 -3.00 42.76 -18.75
CA MET A 753 -3.98 43.40 -19.62
C MET A 753 -5.17 43.95 -18.80
N PRO A 754 -5.57 45.22 -18.95
CA PRO A 754 -6.78 45.79 -18.35
C PRO A 754 -8.05 45.45 -19.16
N PRO A 755 -9.24 45.36 -18.53
CA PRO A 755 -9.48 45.46 -17.08
C PRO A 755 -9.07 44.18 -16.33
N LEU A 756 -8.50 44.37 -15.14
CA LEU A 756 -8.08 43.29 -14.24
C LEU A 756 -9.31 42.49 -13.76
N GLY A 757 -9.14 41.18 -13.59
CA GLY A 757 -10.19 40.29 -13.09
C GLY A 757 -11.10 39.67 -14.16
N THR A 758 -10.81 39.90 -15.44
CA THR A 758 -11.44 39.16 -16.55
C THR A 758 -10.71 37.85 -16.83
N GLU A 759 -11.41 36.86 -17.40
CA GLU A 759 -10.81 35.56 -17.76
C GLU A 759 -9.61 35.73 -18.70
N ILE A 760 -9.68 36.66 -19.65
CA ILE A 760 -8.60 36.96 -20.60
C ILE A 760 -7.40 37.59 -19.89
N SER A 761 -7.62 38.49 -18.92
CA SER A 761 -6.55 39.07 -18.09
C SER A 761 -5.87 37.97 -17.24
N GLY A 762 -6.65 37.09 -16.62
CA GLY A 762 -6.14 35.95 -15.85
C GLY A 762 -5.33 34.96 -16.69
N LEU A 763 -5.84 34.57 -17.87
CA LEU A 763 -5.11 33.71 -18.81
C LEU A 763 -3.84 34.39 -19.36
N THR A 764 -3.90 35.71 -19.59
CA THR A 764 -2.73 36.48 -20.03
C THR A 764 -1.62 36.43 -18.99
N SER A 765 -1.92 36.64 -17.71
CA SER A 765 -0.93 36.53 -16.63
C SER A 765 -0.43 35.11 -16.42
N LEU A 766 -1.29 34.10 -16.60
CA LEU A 766 -0.88 32.70 -16.55
C LEU A 766 0.14 32.36 -17.64
N ILE A 767 -0.03 32.87 -18.87
CA ILE A 767 0.96 32.71 -19.94
C ILE A 767 2.30 33.32 -19.55
N GLY A 768 2.32 34.51 -18.94
CA GLY A 768 3.55 35.13 -18.44
C GLY A 768 4.26 34.30 -17.36
N ILE A 769 3.50 33.76 -16.40
CA ILE A 769 4.04 32.87 -15.35
C ILE A 769 4.65 31.60 -15.95
N LEU A 770 3.95 30.97 -16.90
CA LEU A 770 4.43 29.74 -17.54
C LEU A 770 5.66 29.99 -18.41
N LEU A 771 5.69 31.11 -19.15
CA LEU A 771 6.86 31.52 -19.93
C LEU A 771 8.04 31.83 -19.02
N SER A 772 7.81 32.52 -17.91
CA SER A 772 8.86 32.80 -16.91
C SER A 772 9.45 31.51 -16.36
N LYS A 773 8.62 30.54 -15.94
CA LYS A 773 9.11 29.25 -15.47
C LYS A 773 9.88 28.47 -16.54
N TYR A 774 9.41 28.51 -17.79
CA TYR A 774 10.09 27.85 -18.90
C TYR A 774 11.49 28.46 -19.14
N LEU A 775 11.62 29.79 -19.09
CA LEU A 775 12.90 30.48 -19.28
C LEU A 775 13.84 30.31 -18.07
N GLU A 776 13.31 30.36 -16.84
CA GLU A 776 14.07 30.09 -15.60
C GLU A 776 14.69 28.68 -15.59
N GLU A 777 14.00 27.68 -16.14
CA GLU A 777 14.51 26.31 -16.29
C GLU A 777 15.48 26.12 -17.49
N GLY A 778 16.00 27.22 -18.06
CA GLY A 778 16.92 27.20 -19.19
C GLY A 778 16.26 26.80 -20.52
N GLY A 779 14.95 27.05 -20.65
CA GLY A 779 14.20 26.86 -21.87
C GLY A 779 14.67 27.78 -22.99
N ASP A 780 14.63 27.28 -24.23
CA ASP A 780 15.07 28.04 -25.40
C ASP A 780 13.98 29.06 -25.82
N PRO A 781 14.24 30.38 -25.70
CA PRO A 781 13.26 31.42 -26.03
C PRO A 781 12.91 31.47 -27.52
N VAL A 782 13.80 30.97 -28.41
CA VAL A 782 13.57 30.93 -29.86
C VAL A 782 12.49 29.88 -30.19
N LYS A 783 12.55 28.71 -29.52
CA LYS A 783 11.59 27.62 -29.75
C LYS A 783 10.18 27.98 -29.30
N ILE A 784 10.05 28.69 -28.17
CA ILE A 784 8.72 29.01 -27.63
C ILE A 784 8.00 30.07 -28.47
N ILE A 785 8.74 30.97 -29.14
CA ILE A 785 8.17 31.95 -30.09
C ILE A 785 7.38 31.24 -31.20
N LYS A 786 7.85 30.10 -31.71
CA LYS A 786 7.14 29.32 -32.73
C LYS A 786 5.75 28.89 -32.26
N HIS A 787 5.65 28.42 -31.02
CA HIS A 787 4.38 28.00 -30.43
C HIS A 787 3.46 29.19 -30.14
N LEU A 788 4.00 30.30 -29.62
CA LEU A 788 3.20 31.51 -29.38
C LEU A 788 2.66 32.13 -30.69
N ASN A 789 3.44 32.11 -31.77
CA ASN A 789 3.02 32.56 -33.10
C ASN A 789 1.88 31.72 -33.70
N SER A 790 1.80 30.42 -33.37
CA SER A 790 0.76 29.54 -33.90
C SER A 790 -0.64 29.80 -33.32
N VAL A 791 -0.73 30.56 -32.23
CA VAL A 791 -2.01 30.86 -31.56
C VAL A 791 -2.75 31.99 -32.28
N LYS A 792 -3.95 31.69 -32.78
CA LYS A 792 -4.85 32.68 -33.41
C LYS A 792 -6.00 33.02 -32.46
N GLY A 793 -6.34 34.30 -32.39
CA GLY A 793 -7.47 34.81 -31.63
C GLY A 793 -8.64 35.15 -32.56
N ASP A 794 -9.81 35.25 -31.96
CA ASP A 794 -11.08 35.71 -32.54
C ASP A 794 -11.15 37.24 -32.72
N ARG A 795 -10.28 38.01 -32.03
CA ARG A 795 -10.16 39.47 -32.18
C ARG A 795 -8.75 39.92 -32.61
N PRO A 796 -8.34 39.65 -33.85
CA PRO A 796 -7.07 40.16 -34.37
C PRO A 796 -7.14 41.68 -34.58
N MET A 797 -6.03 42.38 -34.37
CA MET A 797 -5.96 43.85 -34.45
C MET A 797 -4.80 44.30 -35.33
N GLY A 798 -5.02 45.32 -36.18
CA GLY A 798 -4.05 45.82 -37.15
C GLY A 798 -4.23 45.23 -38.56
N LEU A 799 -3.48 45.78 -39.53
CA LEU A 799 -3.53 45.41 -40.95
C LEU A 799 -2.10 45.16 -41.46
N GLY A 800 -1.95 44.22 -42.40
CA GLY A 800 -0.66 43.90 -43.02
C GLY A 800 0.37 43.31 -42.05
N GLU A 801 1.64 43.70 -42.20
CA GLU A 801 2.78 43.17 -41.43
C GLU A 801 2.73 43.52 -39.93
N ASN A 802 1.94 44.51 -39.53
CA ASN A 802 1.76 44.93 -38.13
C ASN A 802 0.54 44.29 -37.45
N ARG A 803 -0.03 43.24 -38.04
CA ARG A 803 -1.23 42.55 -37.51
C ARG A 803 -0.89 41.64 -36.33
N ILE A 804 -1.51 41.92 -35.18
CA ILE A 804 -1.47 41.07 -33.99
C ILE A 804 -2.68 40.14 -34.00
N ASN A 805 -2.41 38.83 -34.07
CA ASN A 805 -3.44 37.80 -34.28
C ASN A 805 -4.07 37.32 -32.97
N SER A 806 -3.36 37.42 -31.85
CA SER A 806 -3.79 36.97 -30.52
C SER A 806 -2.91 37.63 -29.45
N VAL A 807 -3.32 37.49 -28.18
CA VAL A 807 -2.50 37.92 -27.03
C VAL A 807 -1.15 37.19 -27.01
N ALA A 808 -1.14 35.87 -27.25
CA ALA A 808 0.09 35.07 -27.32
C ALA A 808 1.00 35.50 -28.48
N HIS A 809 0.43 35.84 -29.64
CA HIS A 809 1.20 36.40 -30.76
C HIS A 809 1.80 37.76 -30.40
N GLY A 810 1.07 38.61 -29.65
CA GLY A 810 1.62 39.85 -29.09
C GLY A 810 2.85 39.62 -28.21
N ILE A 811 2.80 38.63 -27.31
CA ILE A 811 3.96 38.24 -26.47
C ILE A 811 5.14 37.75 -27.33
N ALA A 812 4.86 36.99 -28.40
CA ALA A 812 5.88 36.53 -29.33
C ALA A 812 6.58 37.67 -30.07
N VAL A 813 5.85 38.71 -30.45
CA VAL A 813 6.39 39.91 -31.10
C VAL A 813 7.31 40.67 -30.14
N ALA A 814 6.90 40.85 -28.87
CA ALA A 814 7.74 41.49 -27.85
C ALA A 814 9.02 40.70 -27.57
N LEU A 815 8.92 39.38 -27.37
CA LEU A 815 10.08 38.51 -27.16
C LEU A 815 11.04 38.52 -28.35
N ARG A 816 10.51 38.49 -29.58
CA ARG A 816 11.34 38.56 -30.80
C ARG A 816 12.06 39.89 -30.92
N SER A 817 11.36 41.00 -30.64
CA SER A 817 11.94 42.35 -30.66
C SER A 817 13.08 42.48 -29.64
N HIS A 818 12.87 41.96 -28.43
CA HIS A 818 13.89 41.89 -27.39
C HIS A 818 15.12 41.09 -27.85
N LEU A 819 14.94 39.86 -28.34
CA LEU A 819 16.04 38.99 -28.77
C LEU A 819 16.86 39.55 -29.93
N LYS A 820 16.21 40.24 -30.90
CA LYS A 820 16.91 40.95 -31.98
C LYS A 820 17.77 42.08 -31.44
N ARG A 821 17.21 42.87 -30.52
CA ARG A 821 17.88 44.04 -29.97
C ARG A 821 19.07 43.67 -29.09
N THR A 822 18.99 42.56 -28.36
CA THR A 822 20.10 42.02 -27.56
C THR A 822 21.11 41.23 -28.39
N GLY A 823 20.96 41.15 -29.72
CA GLY A 823 21.88 40.45 -30.62
C GLY A 823 21.87 38.92 -30.47
N ILE A 824 20.88 38.35 -29.78
CA ILE A 824 20.76 36.90 -29.57
C ILE A 824 20.28 36.20 -30.86
N ILE A 825 19.59 36.92 -31.73
CA ILE A 825 19.24 36.48 -33.09
C ILE A 825 19.67 37.56 -34.10
N GLY A 826 20.30 37.16 -35.21
CA GLY A 826 20.88 38.06 -36.20
C GLY A 826 19.92 38.51 -37.30
N SER A 827 18.93 37.70 -37.66
CA SER A 827 17.89 38.04 -38.64
C SER A 827 16.62 37.18 -38.46
N ASP A 828 15.49 37.59 -39.06
CA ASP A 828 14.26 36.77 -39.04
C ASP A 828 14.42 35.40 -39.72
N GLN A 829 15.50 35.17 -40.48
CA GLN A 829 15.75 33.90 -41.18
C GLN A 829 16.24 32.77 -40.25
N GLU A 830 16.83 33.07 -39.09
CA GLU A 830 17.26 32.05 -38.11
C GLU A 830 16.09 31.38 -37.38
N LEU A 831 14.88 31.94 -37.50
CA LEU A 831 13.69 31.49 -36.81
C LEU A 831 12.88 30.43 -37.57
N ASN A 832 13.20 30.08 -38.82
CA ASN A 832 12.50 29.00 -39.54
C ASN A 832 13.30 28.40 -40.70
N GLY A 833 13.68 27.12 -40.58
CA GLY A 833 13.89 26.24 -41.72
C GLY A 833 12.57 25.90 -42.41
N GLN A 834 11.98 26.88 -43.09
CA GLN A 834 11.32 26.81 -44.41
C GLN A 834 10.54 28.11 -44.70
N GLN A 835 10.64 28.51 -45.96
CA GLN A 835 10.45 29.83 -46.57
C GLN A 835 8.99 30.26 -46.82
N LYS A 836 8.85 31.59 -46.94
CA LYS A 836 8.02 32.35 -47.92
C LYS A 836 6.92 31.56 -48.66
N LEU A 837 5.68 31.98 -48.47
CA LEU A 837 4.63 31.87 -49.47
C LEU A 837 3.98 33.25 -49.62
N GLU A 838 4.23 33.86 -50.78
CA GLU A 838 3.44 34.98 -51.31
C GLU A 838 2.38 34.44 -52.29
N LEU A 839 1.36 35.28 -52.44
CA LEU A 839 0.34 35.36 -53.48
C LEU A 839 -0.91 34.48 -53.38
N TRP A 840 -2.01 35.18 -53.70
CA TRP A 840 -3.43 34.91 -53.56
C TRP A 840 -3.86 33.60 -54.26
N GLU A 841 -4.87 32.87 -53.76
CA GLU A 841 -6.24 33.03 -54.24
C GLU A 841 -7.31 32.52 -53.26
N VAL A 842 -8.50 33.08 -53.45
CA VAL A 842 -9.67 33.09 -52.59
C VAL A 842 -10.51 31.82 -52.78
N SER A 843 -10.95 31.18 -51.68
CA SER A 843 -12.26 30.54 -51.68
C SER A 843 -13.13 31.15 -50.58
N LYS A 844 -14.01 32.06 -51.01
CA LYS A 844 -15.12 32.60 -50.22
C LYS A 844 -16.13 31.47 -50.04
N THR A 845 -16.49 31.16 -48.81
CA THR A 845 -17.86 30.72 -48.50
C THR A 845 -18.49 31.81 -47.66
N GLN A 846 -19.34 32.60 -48.34
CA GLN A 846 -20.13 33.68 -47.77
C GLN A 846 -21.44 33.09 -47.25
N TYR A 847 -21.67 33.22 -45.94
CA TYR A 847 -22.96 32.95 -45.33
C TYR A 847 -23.79 34.22 -45.35
N CYS A 848 -25.13 34.10 -45.36
CA CYS A 848 -26.00 35.26 -45.21
C CYS A 848 -25.67 36.00 -43.90
N PRO A 849 -25.39 37.30 -43.90
CA PRO A 849 -25.00 38.02 -42.68
C PRO A 849 -26.15 38.15 -41.67
N LYS A 850 -27.39 37.92 -42.09
CA LYS A 850 -28.58 38.01 -41.23
C LYS A 850 -28.96 36.67 -40.59
N CYS A 851 -28.98 35.58 -41.37
CA CYS A 851 -29.43 34.27 -40.88
C CYS A 851 -28.36 33.17 -40.93
N TYR A 852 -27.18 33.46 -41.45
CA TYR A 852 -26.05 32.54 -41.62
C TYR A 852 -26.34 31.31 -42.49
N SER A 853 -27.40 31.33 -43.30
CA SER A 853 -27.64 30.29 -44.30
C SER A 853 -26.54 30.31 -45.36
N SER A 854 -26.13 29.11 -45.79
CA SER A 854 -25.23 28.89 -46.92
C SER A 854 -25.95 28.97 -48.28
N ASN A 855 -27.28 29.10 -48.29
CA ASN A 855 -28.09 29.18 -49.50
C ASN A 855 -28.22 30.63 -49.99
N VAL A 856 -27.12 31.16 -50.52
CA VAL A 856 -27.02 32.53 -51.03
C VAL A 856 -26.51 32.56 -52.47
N SER A 857 -27.07 33.44 -53.31
CA SER A 857 -26.60 33.68 -54.67
C SER A 857 -26.48 35.17 -54.96
N TYR A 858 -25.52 35.55 -55.79
CA TYR A 858 -25.43 36.91 -56.31
C TYR A 858 -26.32 37.03 -57.53
N GLU A 859 -27.40 37.80 -57.41
CA GLU A 859 -28.21 38.16 -58.57
C GLU A 859 -27.62 39.39 -59.24
N SER A 860 -27.46 39.28 -60.56
CA SER A 860 -26.76 40.22 -61.42
C SER A 860 -27.26 41.65 -61.24
N GLY A 861 -26.36 42.52 -60.78
CA GLY A 861 -26.61 43.93 -60.54
C GLY A 861 -26.64 44.32 -59.05
N CYS A 862 -26.66 43.36 -58.13
CA CYS A 862 -26.54 43.65 -56.71
C CYS A 862 -25.12 43.45 -56.16
N SER A 863 -24.67 44.37 -55.31
CA SER A 863 -23.36 44.39 -54.68
C SER A 863 -23.17 43.39 -53.53
N GLY A 864 -24.26 42.80 -53.03
CA GLY A 864 -24.27 41.82 -51.93
C GLY A 864 -24.98 40.49 -52.26
N PRO A 865 -24.75 39.41 -51.49
CA PRO A 865 -25.35 38.10 -51.75
C PRO A 865 -26.83 38.08 -51.34
N THR A 866 -27.72 37.67 -52.24
CA THR A 866 -29.15 37.48 -51.96
C THR A 866 -29.38 36.11 -51.31
N CYS A 867 -30.09 36.09 -50.18
CA CYS A 867 -30.42 34.86 -49.46
C CYS A 867 -31.83 34.40 -49.80
N HIS A 868 -31.93 33.20 -50.40
CA HIS A 868 -33.22 32.61 -50.79
C HIS A 868 -34.06 32.11 -49.61
N ASP A 869 -33.43 31.85 -48.46
CA ASP A 869 -34.13 31.30 -47.30
C ASP A 869 -34.77 32.39 -46.42
N CYS A 870 -34.16 33.57 -46.32
CA CYS A 870 -34.67 34.67 -45.47
C CYS A 870 -34.99 35.97 -46.23
N GLY A 871 -34.80 35.98 -47.55
CA GLY A 871 -35.08 37.12 -48.43
C GLY A 871 -34.12 38.30 -48.27
N TYR A 872 -33.01 38.15 -47.54
CA TYR A 872 -32.05 39.23 -47.35
C TYR A 872 -31.30 39.55 -48.65
N SER A 873 -31.32 40.81 -49.09
CA SER A 873 -30.54 41.37 -50.19
C SER A 873 -30.02 42.76 -49.77
N GLU A 874 -28.82 43.12 -50.20
CA GLU A 874 -28.27 44.47 -49.92
C GLU A 874 -28.84 45.55 -50.85
N CYS A 875 -29.50 45.17 -51.93
CA CYS A 875 -30.06 46.10 -52.92
C CYS A 875 -31.58 46.16 -52.87
N SER A 876 -32.19 45.72 -51.77
CA SER A 876 -33.65 45.64 -51.58
C SER A 876 -34.06 46.25 -50.25
#